data_AF-A0A7J5DNK5-F1
#
_entry.id   AF-A0A7J5DNK5-F1
#
_cell.length_a   1.000
_cell.length_b   1.000
_cell.length_c   1.000
_cell.angle_alpha   90.00
_cell.angle_beta   90.00
_cell.angle_gamma   90.00
#
_symmetry.space_group_name_H-M   'P 1'
#
loop_
_entity.id
_entity.type
_entity.pdbx_description
1 polymer ?
#
loop_
_entity_poly.entity_id
_entity_poly.type
_entity_poly.pdbx_seq_one_letter_code
_entity_poly.pdbx_strand_id
1 'polypeptide(L)'
;MGAGEFRTRVDAGPYGPDPGGDTRTGTPRDAGAASGPPASAVPGATTALDPVGPAASAAPDVDTDALAAVIAAAAGPFVPGGHLSPDTDFFDAGGTSVGAVELVAALEDELGMEIDLDEVFADARPRSIARRRSATAGATATAPVLGAPSVPAAAWTTAPATDTNGATRAPDGSELSAPASASGVNPVSLPALTRGTRPAPAPAPATDTPYATARPEDLEQILADLSLADRLPWTGSPEPLPPRRILLTGATGFLGSHLLLDLLRHSDAHVHCLVRAADEEAATARLGEALKSHRLPWSSEVRRRVTVLPGDIRRPHLGLSDGVWNDLAHELDSIVGVAAAVDFLRGYQSLRGSNVIGALTLAELAATGPPKPLHHISSIAVFNEVGISSMGEDDPLAHVDRLVAGYDQTKWAAEVALRRARDHGLIVTAMRPGGIGGHTRTGAHNPQDLSSGLISAFGRFRTVPAFHRLNAAPVDWVSRVAAAVVCEPDAWGFDYNLTGVPNTLDDVVRDMAFAGMHVRVQDWDEWRTDALARLEAEPVPELAFLTRVLQSPTALKLCEATLKGPAATDDRTAALVEALGLRPAARYDARAQLRTFERLAEDGLARLPHKDDQPYLWFSETTEGTVGPVGTDAGIPCSMELTLSIAGMHQLVKERRVDAGGELVCAAVHPAPLRVERGDVWIRPEEGIPQRHGMRGQLLRYRLALSDTDGGRWWLEGHKYARARRDVWRQTRALSVEIGREGEPASLAGELVVPADSYVRDQIDGIKVDPRLTGREKRAAKLTWLAWFGAEMGRGLLGPFTRAAADLLDLRPARTPSERHR
;
A
#
# COMPACT_ATOMS: atom_id res chain seq x y z
N MET A 1 5.99 39.38 41.87
CA MET A 1 6.62 40.60 42.40
C MET A 1 7.16 41.39 41.21
N GLY A 2 6.82 42.69 41.12
CA GLY A 2 7.17 43.62 40.03
C GLY A 2 6.19 43.55 38.85
N ALA A 3 5.12 44.33 38.70
CA ALA A 3 4.87 45.79 38.80
C ALA A 3 5.35 46.58 37.56
N GLY A 4 4.38 47.20 36.86
CA GLY A 4 4.58 48.08 35.70
C GLY A 4 3.25 48.46 35.02
N GLU A 5 2.50 49.37 35.65
CA GLU A 5 1.27 50.02 35.16
C GLU A 5 1.54 50.99 33.98
N PHE A 6 0.54 51.28 33.14
CA PHE A 6 0.00 52.65 32.93
C PHE A 6 -1.25 52.69 32.01
N ARG A 7 -2.40 52.99 32.65
CA ARG A 7 -3.59 53.81 32.29
C ARG A 7 -4.17 53.90 30.86
N THR A 8 -5.39 53.35 30.76
CA THR A 8 -6.69 53.98 30.38
C THR A 8 -6.75 55.36 29.69
N ARG A 9 -7.56 55.42 28.61
CA ARG A 9 -8.58 56.47 28.44
C ARG A 9 -9.79 55.97 27.63
N VAL A 10 -10.96 56.34 28.13
CA VAL A 10 -12.33 56.13 27.65
C VAL A 10 -12.74 57.39 26.87
N ASP A 11 -13.49 57.26 25.77
CA ASP A 11 -14.81 57.90 25.55
C ASP A 11 -15.21 58.05 24.07
N ALA A 12 -16.51 57.76 23.83
CA ALA A 12 -17.48 58.38 22.90
C ALA A 12 -17.08 58.59 21.42
N GLY A 13 -17.88 58.27 20.40
CA GLY A 13 -19.32 58.07 20.26
C GLY A 13 -19.65 58.18 18.74
N PRO A 14 -20.88 57.89 18.31
CA PRO A 14 -21.22 57.47 16.95
C PRO A 14 -21.78 58.60 16.06
N TYR A 15 -21.62 58.48 14.74
CA TYR A 15 -22.43 59.13 13.70
C TYR A 15 -23.04 57.99 12.87
N GLY A 16 -24.36 57.82 12.69
CA GLY A 16 -25.42 58.80 12.52
C GLY A 16 -25.86 58.77 11.04
N PRO A 17 -27.00 58.13 10.69
CA PRO A 17 -27.50 58.00 9.31
C PRO A 17 -28.54 59.07 8.94
N ASP A 18 -29.20 58.88 7.78
CA ASP A 18 -30.47 59.46 7.27
C ASP A 18 -30.37 60.67 6.27
N PRO A 19 -31.43 61.04 5.50
CA PRO A 19 -32.27 60.28 4.55
C PRO A 19 -32.72 61.07 3.28
N GLY A 20 -33.57 60.44 2.46
CA GLY A 20 -34.55 61.11 1.54
C GLY A 20 -34.47 60.55 0.12
N GLY A 21 -35.50 60.00 -0.52
CA GLY A 21 -36.95 60.24 -0.50
C GLY A 21 -37.38 60.36 -1.98
N ASP A 22 -37.86 59.27 -2.59
CA ASP A 22 -39.27 59.00 -2.90
C ASP A 22 -39.86 59.80 -4.08
N THR A 23 -40.30 59.10 -5.15
CA THR A 23 -41.66 59.13 -5.73
C THR A 23 -41.74 58.86 -7.25
N ARG A 24 -42.29 57.67 -7.54
CA ARG A 24 -43.51 57.38 -8.34
C ARG A 24 -43.72 57.87 -9.81
N THR A 25 -44.05 56.84 -10.61
CA THR A 25 -45.22 56.67 -11.54
C THR A 25 -45.20 57.24 -12.95
N GLY A 26 -45.51 56.36 -13.93
CA GLY A 26 -46.11 56.73 -15.22
C GLY A 26 -45.90 55.71 -16.36
N THR A 27 -46.77 54.70 -16.47
CA THR A 27 -47.15 54.02 -17.74
C THR A 27 -48.44 54.68 -18.30
N PRO A 28 -49.08 54.34 -19.46
CA PRO A 28 -48.84 53.26 -20.46
C PRO A 28 -49.13 53.62 -21.98
N ARG A 29 -49.03 52.60 -22.86
CA ARG A 29 -49.75 52.35 -24.18
C ARG A 29 -49.31 53.16 -25.42
N ASP A 30 -49.33 52.68 -26.68
CA ASP A 30 -50.10 51.64 -27.42
C ASP A 30 -49.28 51.19 -28.68
N ALA A 31 -49.24 49.90 -29.07
CA ALA A 31 -50.09 49.17 -30.04
C ALA A 31 -49.67 49.23 -31.53
N GLY A 32 -49.61 48.06 -32.18
CA GLY A 32 -49.45 47.92 -33.63
C GLY A 32 -49.10 46.50 -34.08
N ALA A 33 -50.12 45.67 -34.29
CA ALA A 33 -50.03 44.30 -34.79
C ALA A 33 -50.26 44.22 -36.32
N ALA A 34 -49.81 43.11 -36.92
CA ALA A 34 -50.55 42.25 -37.86
C ALA A 34 -49.90 41.90 -39.22
N SER A 35 -50.01 40.60 -39.51
CA SER A 35 -50.38 39.95 -40.79
C SER A 35 -49.33 39.64 -41.85
N GLY A 36 -49.33 38.38 -42.29
CA GLY A 36 -48.45 37.79 -43.30
C GLY A 36 -49.07 37.64 -44.72
N PRO A 37 -48.88 36.49 -45.40
CA PRO A 37 -48.43 36.29 -46.81
C PRO A 37 -49.62 36.14 -47.82
N PRO A 38 -49.62 35.49 -49.04
CA PRO A 38 -48.64 34.61 -49.76
C PRO A 38 -48.67 34.63 -51.35
N ALA A 39 -48.09 33.57 -51.98
CA ALA A 39 -48.35 32.98 -53.34
C ALA A 39 -47.55 33.52 -54.56
N SER A 40 -47.21 32.82 -55.67
CA SER A 40 -47.17 31.39 -56.10
C SER A 40 -46.52 31.26 -57.53
N ALA A 41 -45.73 30.20 -57.76
CA ALA A 41 -45.78 29.20 -58.86
C ALA A 41 -45.45 29.41 -60.38
N VAL A 42 -44.41 28.66 -60.86
CA VAL A 42 -44.35 27.68 -62.01
C VAL A 42 -44.24 28.20 -63.49
N PRO A 43 -43.75 27.47 -64.55
CA PRO A 43 -42.97 26.19 -64.73
C PRO A 43 -41.72 26.26 -65.67
N GLY A 44 -40.92 25.17 -65.71
CA GLY A 44 -40.10 24.79 -66.88
C GLY A 44 -39.33 23.48 -66.70
N ALA A 45 -39.74 22.41 -67.40
CA ALA A 45 -39.29 21.02 -67.26
C ALA A 45 -38.15 20.64 -68.20
N THR A 46 -37.28 19.70 -67.80
CA THR A 46 -36.91 18.54 -68.66
C THR A 46 -36.45 17.34 -67.81
N THR A 47 -37.08 16.22 -68.11
CA THR A 47 -36.96 14.84 -67.60
C THR A 47 -35.65 14.13 -67.95
N ALA A 48 -35.16 13.31 -67.02
CA ALA A 48 -34.60 11.97 -67.32
C ALA A 48 -34.79 11.06 -66.09
N LEU A 49 -35.32 9.86 -66.35
CA LEU A 49 -35.80 8.85 -65.41
C LEU A 49 -34.67 7.95 -64.85
N ASP A 50 -34.97 7.38 -63.68
CA ASP A 50 -34.15 6.62 -62.71
C ASP A 50 -33.47 5.32 -63.23
N PRO A 51 -32.65 4.67 -62.38
CA PRO A 51 -33.26 3.60 -61.61
C PRO A 51 -32.98 3.67 -60.10
N VAL A 52 -34.07 3.41 -59.37
CA VAL A 52 -34.19 3.22 -57.93
C VAL A 52 -33.14 2.23 -57.41
N GLY A 53 -32.18 2.74 -56.66
CA GLY A 53 -31.38 1.94 -55.71
C GLY A 53 -32.17 1.78 -54.41
N PRO A 54 -32.08 0.63 -53.72
CA PRO A 54 -32.78 0.45 -52.46
C PRO A 54 -32.28 1.50 -51.48
N ALA A 55 -33.19 2.30 -50.93
CA ALA A 55 -32.90 3.19 -49.83
C ALA A 55 -32.25 2.36 -48.72
N ALA A 56 -30.99 2.64 -48.43
CA ALA A 56 -30.36 2.18 -47.22
C ALA A 56 -31.22 2.71 -46.07
N SER A 57 -31.99 1.81 -45.47
CA SER A 57 -32.63 2.02 -44.18
C SER A 57 -31.53 2.42 -43.21
N ALA A 58 -31.40 3.71 -42.93
CA ALA A 58 -30.64 4.18 -41.78
C ALA A 58 -31.18 3.43 -40.56
N ALA A 59 -30.31 2.69 -39.89
CA ALA A 59 -30.60 2.17 -38.56
C ALA A 59 -31.09 3.37 -37.70
N PRO A 60 -32.04 3.16 -36.76
CA PRO A 60 -32.46 4.25 -35.89
C PRO A 60 -31.21 4.79 -35.19
N ASP A 61 -30.87 6.04 -35.48
CA ASP A 61 -29.82 6.76 -34.79
C ASP A 61 -30.28 6.83 -33.32
N VAL A 62 -29.67 6.02 -32.47
CA VAL A 62 -29.96 6.04 -31.04
C VAL A 62 -29.56 7.43 -30.59
N ASP A 63 -30.56 8.28 -30.29
CA ASP A 63 -30.32 9.63 -29.78
C ASP A 63 -29.44 9.49 -28.53
N THR A 64 -28.17 9.81 -28.72
CA THR A 64 -27.12 9.56 -27.73
C THR A 64 -27.34 10.47 -26.52
N ASP A 65 -27.94 11.64 -26.72
CA ASP A 65 -28.29 12.53 -25.61
C ASP A 65 -29.51 12.01 -24.84
N ALA A 66 -30.50 11.45 -25.52
CA ALA A 66 -31.62 10.78 -24.85
C ALA A 66 -31.16 9.55 -24.06
N LEU A 67 -30.30 8.70 -24.65
CA LEU A 67 -29.74 7.54 -23.96
C LEU A 67 -28.86 7.95 -22.77
N ALA A 68 -28.06 9.01 -22.92
CA ALA A 68 -27.25 9.55 -21.83
C ALA A 68 -28.11 10.05 -20.67
N ALA A 69 -29.26 10.70 -20.95
CA ALA A 69 -30.20 11.14 -19.92
C ALA A 69 -30.85 9.96 -19.18
N VAL A 70 -31.18 8.88 -19.90
CA VAL A 70 -31.72 7.66 -19.30
C VAL A 70 -30.69 6.97 -18.41
N ILE A 71 -29.45 6.82 -18.87
CA ILE A 71 -28.35 6.26 -18.06
C ILE A 71 -28.09 7.14 -16.82
N ALA A 72 -28.14 8.48 -16.98
CA ALA A 72 -27.95 9.40 -15.87
C ALA A 72 -29.06 9.27 -14.80
N ALA A 73 -30.31 9.01 -15.22
CA ALA A 73 -31.41 8.74 -14.31
C ALA A 73 -31.23 7.41 -13.56
N ALA A 74 -30.81 6.36 -14.27
CA ALA A 74 -30.51 5.05 -13.67
C ALA A 74 -29.33 5.11 -12.68
N ALA A 75 -28.36 5.99 -12.91
CA ALA A 75 -27.22 6.20 -12.01
C ALA A 75 -27.52 7.06 -10.77
N GLY A 76 -28.58 7.88 -10.82
CA GLY A 76 -28.97 8.79 -9.73
C GLY A 76 -29.10 8.15 -8.35
N PRO A 77 -29.77 7.00 -8.19
CA PRO A 77 -29.93 6.31 -6.90
C PRO A 77 -28.61 5.89 -6.23
N PHE A 78 -27.54 5.68 -7.02
CA PHE A 78 -26.26 5.15 -6.55
C PHE A 78 -25.22 6.23 -6.26
N VAL A 79 -25.60 7.52 -6.34
CA VAL A 79 -24.76 8.65 -5.96
C VAL A 79 -25.37 9.41 -4.77
N PRO A 80 -24.56 9.97 -3.84
CA PRO A 80 -25.08 10.66 -2.65
C PRO A 80 -26.04 11.82 -2.93
N GLY A 81 -25.92 12.46 -4.09
CA GLY A 81 -26.80 13.55 -4.52
C GLY A 81 -28.17 13.10 -5.02
N GLY A 82 -28.39 11.81 -5.26
CA GLY A 82 -29.63 11.28 -5.85
C GLY A 82 -29.85 11.64 -7.32
N HIS A 83 -28.93 12.37 -7.94
CA HIS A 83 -28.99 12.81 -9.33
C HIS A 83 -27.58 12.85 -9.92
N LEU A 84 -27.46 12.47 -11.20
CA LEU A 84 -26.21 12.56 -11.97
C LEU A 84 -26.48 13.35 -13.25
N SER A 85 -25.56 14.24 -13.62
CA SER A 85 -25.60 14.92 -14.93
C SER A 85 -25.02 14.00 -16.01
N PRO A 86 -25.52 14.02 -17.25
CA PRO A 86 -25.00 13.19 -18.35
C PRO A 86 -23.49 13.33 -18.62
N ASP A 87 -22.90 14.47 -18.23
CA ASP A 87 -21.48 14.79 -18.41
C ASP A 87 -20.62 14.60 -17.15
N THR A 88 -21.23 14.30 -16.01
CA THR A 88 -20.50 14.11 -14.76
C THR A 88 -20.14 12.64 -14.60
N ASP A 89 -18.87 12.37 -14.31
CA ASP A 89 -18.41 11.02 -14.03
C ASP A 89 -19.06 10.52 -12.72
N PHE A 90 -19.61 9.30 -12.77
CA PHE A 90 -20.30 8.68 -11.64
C PHE A 90 -19.47 8.69 -10.35
N PHE A 91 -18.18 8.37 -10.44
CA PHE A 91 -17.30 8.33 -9.28
C PHE A 91 -16.95 9.74 -8.80
N ASP A 92 -16.86 10.71 -9.70
CA ASP A 92 -16.66 12.11 -9.31
C ASP A 92 -17.85 12.71 -8.55
N ALA A 93 -19.06 12.23 -8.85
CA ALA A 93 -20.29 12.55 -8.13
C ALA A 93 -20.42 11.82 -6.76
N GLY A 94 -19.43 11.02 -6.39
CA GLY A 94 -19.40 10.27 -5.13
C GLY A 94 -19.95 8.84 -5.22
N GLY A 95 -20.19 8.35 -6.44
CA GLY A 95 -20.50 6.94 -6.68
C GLY A 95 -19.35 6.03 -6.21
N THR A 96 -19.71 4.84 -5.74
CA THR A 96 -18.75 3.85 -5.23
C THR A 96 -18.58 2.71 -6.23
N SER A 97 -17.51 1.92 -6.12
CA SER A 97 -17.37 0.73 -6.96
C SER A 97 -18.50 -0.30 -6.78
N VAL A 98 -19.11 -0.37 -5.59
CA VAL A 98 -20.30 -1.20 -5.35
C VAL A 98 -21.50 -0.62 -6.10
N GLY A 99 -21.70 0.69 -6.00
CA GLY A 99 -22.72 1.39 -6.78
C GLY A 99 -22.52 1.28 -8.29
N ALA A 100 -21.29 1.11 -8.77
CA ALA A 100 -21.02 0.85 -10.19
C ALA A 100 -21.47 -0.55 -10.62
N VAL A 101 -21.30 -1.56 -9.77
CA VAL A 101 -21.83 -2.92 -10.02
C VAL A 101 -23.37 -2.89 -10.02
N GLU A 102 -23.97 -2.20 -9.05
CA GLU A 102 -25.42 -2.02 -8.99
C GLU A 102 -25.94 -1.23 -10.18
N LEU A 103 -25.20 -0.23 -10.66
CA LEU A 103 -25.51 0.50 -11.89
C LEU A 103 -25.49 -0.43 -13.10
N VAL A 104 -24.45 -1.25 -13.29
CA VAL A 104 -24.40 -2.22 -14.40
C VAL A 104 -25.62 -3.15 -14.37
N ALA A 105 -25.95 -3.70 -13.19
CA ALA A 105 -27.12 -4.54 -13.02
C ALA A 105 -28.43 -3.79 -13.34
N ALA A 106 -28.58 -2.54 -12.89
CA ALA A 106 -29.76 -1.73 -13.19
C ALA A 106 -29.87 -1.38 -14.69
N LEU A 107 -28.75 -1.11 -15.36
CA LEU A 107 -28.73 -0.86 -16.81
C LEU A 107 -29.12 -2.13 -17.60
N GLU A 108 -28.71 -3.32 -17.12
CA GLU A 108 -29.13 -4.60 -17.70
C GLU A 108 -30.62 -4.86 -17.46
N ASP A 109 -31.08 -4.77 -16.21
CA ASP A 109 -32.45 -5.09 -15.80
C ASP A 109 -33.49 -4.10 -16.33
N GLU A 110 -33.21 -2.79 -16.26
CA GLU A 110 -34.19 -1.74 -16.60
C GLU A 110 -34.14 -1.34 -18.08
N LEU A 111 -32.98 -1.46 -18.73
CA LEU A 111 -32.74 -0.94 -20.08
C LEU A 111 -32.28 -2.02 -21.07
N GLY A 112 -32.11 -3.27 -20.63
CA GLY A 112 -31.60 -4.36 -21.47
C GLY A 112 -30.18 -4.10 -21.97
N MET A 113 -29.41 -3.25 -21.27
CA MET A 113 -28.06 -2.87 -21.67
C MET A 113 -27.03 -3.73 -20.96
N GLU A 114 -26.57 -4.79 -21.64
CA GLU A 114 -25.36 -5.51 -21.26
C GLU A 114 -24.15 -4.59 -21.46
N ILE A 115 -23.52 -4.19 -20.36
CA ILE A 115 -22.31 -3.36 -20.33
C ILE A 115 -21.28 -4.07 -19.45
N ASP A 116 -20.07 -4.24 -19.96
CA ASP A 116 -18.97 -4.77 -19.14
C ASP A 116 -18.63 -3.75 -18.04
N LEU A 117 -18.43 -4.25 -16.82
CA LEU A 117 -18.02 -3.44 -15.69
C LEU A 117 -16.70 -2.68 -15.95
N ASP A 118 -15.79 -3.27 -16.73
CA ASP A 118 -14.53 -2.63 -17.16
C ASP A 118 -14.79 -1.41 -18.09
N GLU A 119 -15.93 -1.35 -18.80
CA GLU A 119 -16.33 -0.19 -19.60
C GLU A 119 -16.86 0.96 -18.73
N VAL A 120 -17.58 0.65 -17.66
CA VAL A 120 -18.04 1.66 -16.69
C VAL A 120 -16.85 2.22 -15.92
N PHE A 121 -15.94 1.36 -15.46
CA PHE A 121 -14.75 1.83 -14.76
C PHE A 121 -13.81 2.67 -15.63
N ALA A 122 -13.80 2.45 -16.95
CA ALA A 122 -12.98 3.25 -17.84
C ALA A 122 -13.41 4.72 -17.88
N ASP A 123 -14.69 4.97 -18.14
CA ASP A 123 -15.29 6.31 -18.13
C ASP A 123 -16.78 6.19 -17.78
N ALA A 124 -17.13 6.54 -16.55
CA ALA A 124 -18.47 6.33 -16.00
C ALA A 124 -19.42 7.50 -16.27
N ARG A 125 -19.10 8.37 -17.24
CA ARG A 125 -20.04 9.40 -17.70
C ARG A 125 -21.17 8.76 -18.49
N PRO A 126 -22.44 9.06 -18.17
CA PRO A 126 -23.59 8.53 -18.90
C PRO A 126 -23.50 8.75 -20.43
N ARG A 127 -23.01 9.92 -20.85
CA ARG A 127 -22.79 10.22 -22.28
C ARG A 127 -21.69 9.36 -22.92
N SER A 128 -20.63 9.05 -22.19
CA SER A 128 -19.56 8.18 -22.70
C SER A 128 -20.05 6.74 -22.86
N ILE A 129 -20.81 6.23 -21.88
CA ILE A 129 -21.45 4.91 -21.95
C ILE A 129 -22.42 4.85 -23.14
N ALA A 130 -23.29 5.87 -23.30
CA ALA A 130 -24.20 5.97 -24.43
C ALA A 130 -23.48 5.95 -25.79
N ARG A 131 -22.40 6.73 -25.94
CA ARG A 131 -21.61 6.80 -27.18
C ARG A 131 -20.97 5.46 -27.54
N ARG A 132 -20.35 4.78 -26.57
CA ARG A 132 -19.73 3.47 -26.80
C ARG A 132 -20.78 2.45 -27.22
N ARG A 133 -21.97 2.48 -26.62
CA ARG A 133 -23.05 1.59 -27.00
C ARG A 133 -23.55 1.83 -28.43
N SER A 134 -23.71 3.10 -28.82
CA SER A 134 -24.10 3.47 -30.19
C SER A 134 -23.06 3.03 -31.22
N ALA A 135 -21.75 3.12 -30.89
CA ALA A 135 -20.68 2.65 -31.75
C ALA A 135 -20.71 1.11 -31.94
N THR A 136 -20.95 0.35 -30.87
CA THR A 136 -21.05 -1.12 -30.93
C THR A 136 -22.32 -1.57 -31.67
N ALA A 137 -23.44 -0.86 -31.51
CA ALA A 137 -24.68 -1.13 -32.24
C ALA A 137 -24.55 -0.89 -33.76
N GLY A 138 -23.78 0.13 -34.17
CA GLY A 138 -23.45 0.39 -35.58
C GLY A 138 -22.48 -0.63 -36.19
N ALA A 139 -21.55 -1.18 -35.41
CA ALA A 139 -20.61 -2.21 -35.86
C ALA A 139 -21.30 -3.57 -36.13
N THR A 140 -22.31 -3.94 -35.34
CA THR A 140 -23.10 -5.17 -35.58
C THR A 140 -23.97 -5.12 -36.84
N ALA A 141 -24.25 -3.94 -37.39
CA ALA A 141 -25.05 -3.78 -38.61
C ALA A 141 -24.24 -3.90 -39.92
N THR A 142 -22.90 -3.99 -39.85
CA THR A 142 -22.01 -3.91 -41.03
C THR A 142 -21.06 -5.10 -41.22
N ALA A 143 -21.30 -6.25 -40.55
CA ALA A 143 -20.57 -7.47 -40.84
C ALA A 143 -21.02 -8.09 -42.20
N PRO A 144 -20.12 -8.32 -43.18
CA PRO A 144 -20.48 -9.05 -44.39
C PRO A 144 -20.63 -10.53 -44.07
N VAL A 145 -21.78 -11.11 -44.44
CA VAL A 145 -22.00 -12.55 -44.43
C VAL A 145 -21.04 -13.21 -45.42
N LEU A 146 -19.96 -13.81 -44.93
CA LEU A 146 -19.09 -14.68 -45.71
C LEU A 146 -19.85 -15.97 -46.04
N GLY A 147 -20.11 -16.16 -47.33
CA GLY A 147 -20.79 -17.32 -47.87
C GLY A 147 -20.04 -18.63 -47.63
N ALA A 148 -20.84 -19.70 -47.46
CA ALA A 148 -20.36 -21.08 -47.34
C ALA A 148 -19.48 -21.49 -48.53
N PRO A 149 -18.34 -22.19 -48.32
CA PRO A 149 -17.63 -22.82 -49.41
C PRO A 149 -18.18 -24.23 -49.67
N SER A 150 -18.50 -24.44 -50.93
CA SER A 150 -18.84 -25.70 -51.59
C SER A 150 -17.70 -26.72 -51.54
N VAL A 151 -18.08 -27.98 -51.35
CA VAL A 151 -17.22 -29.17 -51.51
C VAL A 151 -16.98 -29.43 -53.00
N PRO A 152 -15.77 -29.87 -53.38
CA PRO A 152 -15.63 -30.84 -54.48
C PRO A 152 -14.93 -32.12 -54.01
N ALA A 153 -15.50 -33.25 -54.44
CA ALA A 153 -15.00 -34.60 -54.18
C ALA A 153 -14.07 -35.09 -55.29
N ALA A 154 -12.98 -35.78 -54.90
CA ALA A 154 -12.38 -36.97 -55.52
C ALA A 154 -11.11 -37.33 -54.71
N ALA A 155 -11.12 -38.40 -53.91
CA ALA A 155 -10.51 -39.72 -54.21
C ALA A 155 -9.02 -39.59 -54.66
N TRP A 156 -8.04 -40.27 -54.05
CA TRP A 156 -7.85 -41.72 -54.10
C TRP A 156 -7.21 -42.29 -52.81
N THR A 157 -7.55 -43.55 -52.59
CA THR A 157 -7.05 -44.58 -51.67
C THR A 157 -5.52 -44.78 -51.67
N THR A 158 -4.91 -44.97 -50.50
CA THR A 158 -4.39 -46.27 -49.97
C THR A 158 -3.56 -46.07 -48.70
N ALA A 159 -3.80 -46.92 -47.71
CA ALA A 159 -2.98 -47.19 -46.53
C ALA A 159 -2.37 -48.61 -46.71
N PRO A 160 -1.73 -49.24 -45.70
CA PRO A 160 -0.71 -48.83 -44.71
C PRO A 160 0.45 -49.86 -44.61
N ALA A 161 1.46 -49.62 -43.78
CA ALA A 161 2.20 -50.61 -42.96
C ALA A 161 3.36 -49.89 -42.21
N THR A 162 3.35 -49.77 -40.88
CA THR A 162 3.85 -50.71 -39.84
C THR A 162 5.27 -51.21 -40.05
N ASP A 163 6.15 -50.86 -39.10
CA ASP A 163 7.14 -51.73 -38.42
C ASP A 163 7.82 -50.88 -37.31
N THR A 164 7.57 -51.05 -36.01
CA THR A 164 8.14 -52.02 -35.03
C THR A 164 9.65 -52.27 -35.09
N ASN A 165 10.36 -51.67 -34.11
CA ASN A 165 11.45 -52.20 -33.27
C ASN A 165 12.29 -51.00 -32.79
N GLY A 166 12.67 -50.81 -31.53
CA GLY A 166 12.87 -51.76 -30.46
C GLY A 166 14.27 -51.52 -29.87
N ALA A 167 14.29 -51.19 -28.57
CA ALA A 167 15.39 -51.37 -27.61
C ALA A 167 16.50 -50.30 -27.46
N THR A 168 16.50 -49.72 -26.24
CA THR A 168 17.64 -49.54 -25.29
C THR A 168 18.85 -48.71 -25.77
N ARG A 169 19.37 -47.71 -25.03
CA ARG A 169 19.85 -47.74 -23.64
C ARG A 169 20.35 -46.32 -23.29
N ALA A 170 20.07 -45.81 -22.09
CA ALA A 170 20.79 -44.68 -21.48
C ALA A 170 22.19 -45.16 -21.00
N PRO A 171 23.18 -44.29 -20.66
CA PRO A 171 23.07 -43.37 -19.53
C PRO A 171 23.82 -42.01 -19.62
N ASP A 172 23.41 -41.12 -18.71
CA ASP A 172 24.16 -40.17 -17.85
C ASP A 172 25.34 -39.29 -18.35
N GLY A 173 25.31 -38.05 -17.81
CA GLY A 173 26.47 -37.21 -17.49
C GLY A 173 26.43 -35.84 -18.17
N SER A 174 26.07 -34.74 -17.48
CA SER A 174 27.01 -33.82 -16.79
C SER A 174 28.11 -33.30 -17.75
N GLU A 175 28.38 -32.03 -18.00
CA GLU A 175 28.40 -30.84 -17.15
C GLU A 175 28.88 -29.65 -18.03
N LEU A 176 28.57 -28.43 -17.59
CA LEU A 176 29.34 -27.17 -17.72
C LEU A 176 30.30 -26.95 -18.91
N SER A 177 30.09 -25.86 -19.66
CA SER A 177 31.01 -24.68 -19.68
C SER A 177 30.74 -23.74 -20.87
N ALA A 178 30.55 -22.46 -20.57
CA ALA A 178 30.98 -21.34 -21.42
C ALA A 178 32.30 -20.79 -20.83
N PRO A 179 32.95 -19.71 -21.36
CA PRO A 179 32.70 -18.93 -22.57
C PRO A 179 33.99 -18.63 -23.39
N ALA A 180 33.86 -18.05 -24.60
CA ALA A 180 34.90 -17.18 -25.15
C ALA A 180 34.37 -16.28 -26.30
N SER A 181 34.71 -15.00 -26.16
CA SER A 181 34.60 -13.86 -27.06
C SER A 181 35.52 -13.92 -28.28
N ALA A 182 35.13 -13.28 -29.40
CA ALA A 182 35.82 -12.09 -29.97
C ALA A 182 35.59 -11.91 -31.49
N SER A 183 35.15 -10.68 -31.82
CA SER A 183 35.40 -9.83 -32.99
C SER A 183 36.23 -10.35 -34.18
N GLY A 184 35.73 -10.06 -35.40
CA GLY A 184 36.53 -9.99 -36.62
C GLY A 184 35.82 -9.19 -37.73
N VAL A 185 36.27 -7.96 -37.97
CA VAL A 185 35.90 -7.11 -39.12
C VAL A 185 37.01 -7.19 -40.16
N ASN A 186 36.67 -7.25 -41.46
CA ASN A 186 37.48 -6.64 -42.52
C ASN A 186 36.64 -6.32 -43.77
N PRO A 187 36.99 -5.24 -44.52
CA PRO A 187 36.12 -4.58 -45.49
C PRO A 187 36.40 -4.96 -46.95
N VAL A 188 35.41 -4.83 -47.84
CA VAL A 188 35.62 -4.83 -49.30
C VAL A 188 34.73 -3.80 -50.00
N SER A 189 35.35 -3.10 -50.96
CA SER A 189 34.94 -1.90 -51.69
C SER A 189 33.82 -2.06 -52.72
N LEU A 190 33.12 -0.94 -52.98
CA LEU A 190 32.13 -0.70 -54.03
C LEU A 190 32.74 -0.61 -55.44
N PRO A 191 31.93 -0.87 -56.50
CA PRO A 191 31.84 0.12 -57.56
C PRO A 191 30.42 0.38 -58.12
N ALA A 192 30.20 1.68 -58.40
CA ALA A 192 29.45 2.33 -59.48
C ALA A 192 27.96 2.04 -59.77
N LEU A 193 27.20 3.15 -59.75
CA LEU A 193 25.81 3.36 -60.13
C LEU A 193 25.48 3.05 -61.60
N THR A 194 24.31 2.45 -61.81
CA THR A 194 23.46 2.69 -62.99
C THR A 194 22.03 2.99 -62.53
N ARG A 195 21.53 4.17 -62.93
CA ARG A 195 20.15 4.63 -62.70
C ARG A 195 19.19 3.77 -63.53
N GLY A 196 18.33 3.02 -62.86
CA GLY A 196 17.12 2.40 -63.40
C GLY A 196 15.91 2.86 -62.61
N THR A 197 14.93 3.39 -63.31
CA THR A 197 13.64 3.93 -62.82
C THR A 197 12.92 2.94 -61.91
N ARG A 198 12.68 3.29 -60.64
CA ARG A 198 11.93 2.44 -59.69
C ARG A 198 10.43 2.64 -59.89
N PRO A 199 9.62 1.57 -59.98
CA PRO A 199 8.17 1.69 -60.00
C PRO A 199 7.66 2.32 -58.69
N ALA A 200 6.53 3.02 -58.76
CA ALA A 200 5.84 3.55 -57.59
C ALA A 200 5.70 2.47 -56.50
N PRO A 201 5.91 2.79 -55.22
CA PRO A 201 5.78 1.79 -54.16
C PRO A 201 4.32 1.31 -54.14
N ALA A 202 4.15 0.00 -54.25
CA ALA A 202 2.88 -0.65 -53.91
C ALA A 202 2.48 -0.21 -52.48
N PRO A 203 1.17 -0.03 -52.21
CA PRO A 203 0.72 0.30 -50.86
C PRO A 203 1.29 -0.75 -49.91
N ALA A 204 2.01 -0.28 -48.89
CA ALA A 204 2.54 -1.17 -47.87
C ALA A 204 1.36 -1.99 -47.31
N PRO A 205 1.52 -3.31 -47.11
CA PRO A 205 0.52 -4.07 -46.38
C PRO A 205 0.34 -3.38 -45.02
N ALA A 206 -0.91 -3.18 -44.62
CA ALA A 206 -1.25 -2.62 -43.33
C ALA A 206 -0.42 -3.34 -42.26
N THR A 207 0.44 -2.60 -41.57
CA THR A 207 1.13 -3.10 -40.40
C THR A 207 0.06 -3.33 -39.34
N ASP A 208 -0.36 -4.58 -39.15
CA ASP A 208 -0.96 -5.00 -37.90
C ASP A 208 0.01 -4.65 -36.79
N THR A 209 -0.34 -3.66 -35.96
CA THR A 209 0.50 -3.16 -34.86
C THR A 209 0.27 -4.10 -33.66
N PRO A 210 1.20 -5.00 -33.28
CA PRO A 210 0.84 -6.08 -32.35
C PRO A 210 0.89 -5.70 -30.86
N TYR A 211 1.08 -4.43 -30.47
CA TYR A 211 1.45 -4.09 -29.09
C TYR A 211 0.87 -2.77 -28.52
N ALA A 212 -0.14 -2.15 -29.14
CA ALA A 212 -0.84 -1.04 -28.46
C ALA A 212 -1.78 -1.63 -27.39
N THR A 213 -1.53 -1.31 -26.13
CA THR A 213 -2.33 -1.81 -25.00
C THR A 213 -3.21 -0.74 -24.36
N ALA A 214 -2.85 0.54 -24.51
CA ALA A 214 -3.70 1.68 -24.17
C ALA A 214 -4.84 1.82 -25.20
N ARG A 215 -6.01 2.31 -24.75
CA ARG A 215 -7.12 2.54 -25.66
C ARG A 215 -6.82 3.76 -26.56
N PRO A 216 -7.20 3.74 -27.85
CA PRO A 216 -6.95 4.88 -28.74
C PRO A 216 -7.53 6.20 -28.24
N GLU A 217 -8.73 6.15 -27.64
CA GLU A 217 -9.40 7.31 -27.02
C GLU A 217 -8.62 7.88 -25.82
N ASP A 218 -7.99 7.02 -25.01
CA ASP A 218 -7.12 7.44 -23.91
C ASP A 218 -5.89 8.15 -24.46
N LEU A 219 -5.27 7.58 -25.50
CA LEU A 219 -4.06 8.15 -26.10
C LEU A 219 -4.31 9.54 -26.70
N GLU A 220 -5.40 9.72 -27.45
CA GLU A 220 -5.79 11.02 -27.98
C GLU A 220 -6.02 12.05 -26.85
N GLN A 221 -6.75 11.64 -25.81
CA GLN A 221 -7.00 12.52 -24.66
C GLN A 221 -5.72 12.86 -23.90
N ILE A 222 -4.82 11.90 -23.69
CA ILE A 222 -3.51 12.13 -23.06
C ILE A 222 -2.72 13.17 -23.86
N LEU A 223 -2.61 13.00 -25.19
CA LEU A 223 -1.88 13.95 -26.03
C LEU A 223 -2.51 15.35 -25.98
N ALA A 224 -3.84 15.45 -25.96
CA ALA A 224 -4.54 16.72 -25.77
C ALA A 224 -4.21 17.35 -24.41
N ASP A 225 -4.14 16.56 -23.34
CA ASP A 225 -3.80 17.04 -22.00
C ASP A 225 -2.36 17.52 -21.90
N LEU A 226 -1.42 16.82 -22.53
CA LEU A 226 -0.03 17.26 -22.61
C LEU A 226 0.10 18.63 -23.28
N SER A 227 -0.75 18.93 -24.28
CA SER A 227 -0.76 20.23 -24.95
C SER A 227 -1.25 21.39 -24.08
N LEU A 228 -1.90 21.12 -22.95
CA LEU A 228 -2.31 22.16 -22.00
C LEU A 228 -1.11 22.76 -21.28
N ALA A 229 -0.05 21.98 -21.04
CA ALA A 229 1.20 22.49 -20.48
C ALA A 229 1.82 23.56 -21.40
N ASP A 230 1.67 23.41 -22.71
CA ASP A 230 2.19 24.35 -23.71
C ASP A 230 1.46 25.73 -23.65
N ARG A 231 0.39 25.86 -22.88
CA ARG A 231 -0.33 27.13 -22.63
C ARG A 231 0.11 27.84 -21.37
N LEU A 232 0.92 27.20 -20.52
CA LEU A 232 1.42 27.83 -19.30
C LEU A 232 2.33 29.01 -19.65
N PRO A 233 2.27 30.12 -18.90
CA PRO A 233 3.12 31.27 -19.17
C PRO A 233 4.59 30.93 -18.92
N TRP A 234 5.48 31.64 -19.62
CA TRP A 234 6.90 31.58 -19.35
C TRP A 234 7.21 32.24 -18.01
N THR A 235 8.03 31.58 -17.20
CA THR A 235 8.35 32.04 -15.84
C THR A 235 9.86 32.19 -15.66
N GLY A 236 10.25 33.08 -14.74
CA GLY A 236 11.61 33.11 -14.23
C GLY A 236 11.82 32.07 -13.14
N SER A 237 13.07 31.92 -12.67
CA SER A 237 13.36 31.05 -11.54
C SER A 237 12.84 31.68 -10.22
N PRO A 238 12.26 30.88 -9.32
CA PRO A 238 11.96 31.31 -7.96
C PRO A 238 13.25 31.65 -7.21
N GLU A 239 13.12 32.46 -6.15
CA GLU A 239 14.24 32.70 -5.25
C GLU A 239 14.59 31.39 -4.51
N PRO A 240 15.87 30.97 -4.47
CA PRO A 240 16.27 29.68 -3.88
C PRO A 240 16.35 29.80 -2.35
N LEU A 241 15.19 30.03 -1.70
CA LEU A 241 15.06 30.13 -0.25
C LEU A 241 14.15 29.04 0.30
N PRO A 242 14.44 28.51 1.51
CA PRO A 242 13.51 27.59 2.17
C PRO A 242 12.12 28.22 2.31
N PRO A 243 11.05 27.49 1.93
CA PRO A 243 9.71 28.06 1.84
C PRO A 243 9.12 28.35 3.24
N ARG A 244 8.44 29.48 3.39
CA ARG A 244 7.73 29.86 4.62
C ARG A 244 6.22 29.69 4.51
N ARG A 245 5.67 29.70 3.30
CA ARG A 245 4.24 29.49 3.01
C ARG A 245 4.09 28.43 1.94
N ILE A 246 3.53 27.28 2.31
CA ILE A 246 3.41 26.12 1.44
C ILE A 246 1.94 25.80 1.21
N LEU A 247 1.54 25.60 -0.04
CA LEU A 247 0.26 24.95 -0.35
C LEU A 247 0.48 23.44 -0.41
N LEU A 248 -0.26 22.68 0.39
CA LEU A 248 -0.26 21.22 0.37
C LEU A 248 -1.63 20.71 -0.07
N THR A 249 -1.66 19.96 -1.16
CA THR A 249 -2.86 19.20 -1.56
C THR A 249 -2.77 17.77 -1.03
N GLY A 250 -3.91 17.12 -0.80
CA GLY A 250 -3.93 15.70 -0.39
C GLY A 250 -3.54 15.47 1.07
N ALA A 251 -3.58 16.52 1.91
CA ALA A 251 -3.24 16.45 3.34
C ALA A 251 -4.10 15.46 4.15
N THR A 252 -5.28 15.07 3.65
CA THR A 252 -6.14 14.05 4.27
C THR A 252 -5.84 12.62 3.82
N GLY A 253 -4.93 12.43 2.86
CA GLY A 253 -4.49 11.10 2.41
C GLY A 253 -3.36 10.56 3.28
N PHE A 254 -2.98 9.29 3.07
CA PHE A 254 -1.98 8.62 3.89
C PHE A 254 -0.60 9.32 3.84
N LEU A 255 0.02 9.43 2.66
CA LEU A 255 1.30 10.13 2.50
C LEU A 255 1.19 11.61 2.84
N GLY A 256 0.13 12.30 2.40
CA GLY A 256 -0.04 13.73 2.62
C GLY A 256 -0.16 14.10 4.11
N SER A 257 -0.79 13.26 4.91
CA SER A 257 -0.89 13.43 6.37
C SER A 257 0.48 13.35 7.05
N HIS A 258 1.32 12.39 6.64
CA HIS A 258 2.68 12.25 7.15
C HIS A 258 3.59 13.39 6.66
N LEU A 259 3.49 13.76 5.38
CA LEU A 259 4.24 14.86 4.79
C LEU A 259 3.90 16.21 5.45
N LEU A 260 2.62 16.48 5.74
CA LEU A 260 2.23 17.67 6.51
C LEU A 260 3.01 17.78 7.82
N LEU A 261 3.07 16.69 8.59
CA LEU A 261 3.78 16.72 9.87
C LEU A 261 5.29 16.82 9.71
N ASP A 262 5.88 16.18 8.70
CA ASP A 262 7.32 16.29 8.48
C ASP A 262 7.72 17.69 7.97
N LEU A 263 6.89 18.34 7.13
CA LEU A 263 7.06 19.75 6.76
C LEU A 263 7.03 20.64 8.00
N LEU A 264 6.06 20.44 8.90
CA LEU A 264 5.96 21.23 10.14
C LEU A 264 7.12 20.96 11.12
N ARG A 265 7.64 19.73 11.18
CA ARG A 265 8.75 19.36 12.09
C ARG A 265 10.10 19.86 11.60
N HIS A 266 10.29 19.94 10.30
CA HIS A 266 11.60 20.19 9.69
C HIS A 266 11.72 21.57 9.03
N SER A 267 10.71 22.42 9.20
CA SER A 267 10.74 23.82 8.76
C SER A 267 9.96 24.71 9.71
N ASP A 268 10.06 26.03 9.52
CA ASP A 268 9.21 27.04 10.16
C ASP A 268 8.01 27.45 9.27
N ALA A 269 7.71 26.68 8.21
CA ALA A 269 6.66 27.00 7.26
C ALA A 269 5.25 26.98 7.87
N HIS A 270 4.39 27.86 7.38
CA HIS A 270 2.94 27.79 7.52
C HIS A 270 2.36 27.03 6.34
N VAL A 271 1.51 26.04 6.58
CA VAL A 271 1.00 25.15 5.54
C VAL A 271 -0.49 25.42 5.29
N HIS A 272 -0.83 25.78 4.06
CA HIS A 272 -2.19 25.88 3.56
C HIS A 272 -2.61 24.51 3.03
N CYS A 273 -3.58 23.86 3.67
CA CYS A 273 -4.04 22.52 3.30
C CYS A 273 -5.33 22.62 2.48
N LEU A 274 -5.30 22.23 1.21
CA LEU A 274 -6.51 22.13 0.38
C LEU A 274 -7.28 20.85 0.75
N VAL A 275 -8.54 21.01 1.20
CA VAL A 275 -9.37 19.90 1.68
C VAL A 275 -10.79 20.02 1.10
N ARG A 276 -11.29 18.92 0.53
CA ARG A 276 -12.68 18.86 0.04
C ARG A 276 -13.65 18.87 1.22
N ALA A 277 -14.41 19.95 1.36
CA ALA A 277 -15.49 20.09 2.34
C ALA A 277 -16.46 21.20 1.90
N ALA A 278 -17.60 21.31 2.57
CA ALA A 278 -18.58 22.36 2.30
C ALA A 278 -18.09 23.75 2.75
N ASP A 279 -17.35 23.79 3.86
CA ASP A 279 -16.85 25.01 4.48
C ASP A 279 -15.54 24.73 5.25
N GLU A 280 -14.94 25.78 5.81
CA GLU A 280 -13.67 25.72 6.54
C GLU A 280 -13.74 24.89 7.84
N GLU A 281 -14.87 24.93 8.55
CA GLU A 281 -15.04 24.17 9.79
C GLU A 281 -15.07 22.67 9.50
N ALA A 282 -15.87 22.26 8.52
CA ALA A 282 -15.94 20.89 8.03
C ALA A 282 -14.59 20.43 7.45
N ALA A 283 -13.88 21.30 6.74
CA ALA A 283 -12.55 21.01 6.20
C ALA A 283 -11.54 20.75 7.33
N THR A 284 -11.55 21.60 8.36
CA THR A 284 -10.67 21.50 9.53
C THR A 284 -10.96 20.23 10.34
N ALA A 285 -12.24 19.91 10.55
CA ALA A 285 -12.65 18.68 11.19
C ALA A 285 -12.17 17.45 10.40
N ARG A 286 -12.38 17.45 9.08
CA ARG A 286 -11.94 16.36 8.19
C ARG A 286 -10.43 16.14 8.23
N LEU A 287 -9.62 17.21 8.24
CA LEU A 287 -8.16 17.09 8.36
C LEU A 287 -7.76 16.53 9.74
N GLY A 288 -8.40 17.00 10.81
CA GLY A 288 -8.17 16.49 12.16
C GLY A 288 -8.49 15.00 12.29
N GLU A 289 -9.61 14.54 11.73
CA GLU A 289 -9.98 13.12 11.73
C GLU A 289 -9.05 12.26 10.87
N ALA A 290 -8.61 12.75 9.71
CA ALA A 290 -7.64 12.05 8.87
C ALA A 290 -6.28 11.85 9.59
N LEU A 291 -5.77 12.88 10.27
CA LEU A 291 -4.55 12.73 11.04
C LEU A 291 -4.72 11.73 12.19
N LYS A 292 -5.84 11.79 12.93
CA LYS A 292 -6.13 10.83 14.00
C LYS A 292 -6.25 9.39 13.50
N SER A 293 -6.92 9.15 12.36
CA SER A 293 -7.06 7.80 11.79
C SER A 293 -5.71 7.20 11.40
N HIS A 294 -4.76 8.03 10.96
CA HIS A 294 -3.37 7.65 10.72
C HIS A 294 -2.47 7.67 11.98
N ARG A 295 -3.06 7.80 13.18
CA ARG A 295 -2.37 7.86 14.49
C ARG A 295 -1.35 8.99 14.57
N LEU A 296 -1.67 10.13 13.96
CA LEU A 296 -0.87 11.34 13.93
C LEU A 296 -1.47 12.42 14.85
N PRO A 297 -0.63 13.27 15.47
CA PRO A 297 -1.10 14.31 16.38
C PRO A 297 -1.87 15.42 15.65
N TRP A 298 -3.03 15.79 16.21
CA TRP A 298 -3.77 17.03 15.87
C TRP A 298 -3.75 18.01 17.05
N SER A 299 -2.54 18.43 17.43
CA SER A 299 -2.31 19.28 18.60
C SER A 299 -2.65 20.77 18.33
N SER A 300 -2.68 21.59 19.37
CA SER A 300 -2.80 23.05 19.21
C SER A 300 -1.59 23.67 18.50
N GLU A 301 -0.42 23.05 18.61
CA GLU A 301 0.80 23.46 17.91
C GLU A 301 0.68 23.25 16.40
N VAL A 302 0.22 22.07 15.97
CA VAL A 302 -0.04 21.78 14.55
C VAL A 302 -1.07 22.77 14.00
N ARG A 303 -2.19 22.96 14.71
CA ARG A 303 -3.27 23.87 14.28
C ARG A 303 -2.83 25.32 14.12
N ARG A 304 -1.83 25.79 14.88
CA ARG A 304 -1.32 27.17 14.77
C ARG A 304 -0.55 27.44 13.48
N ARG A 305 -0.03 26.41 12.82
CA ARG A 305 0.80 26.50 11.62
C ARG A 305 0.10 25.94 10.37
N VAL A 306 -1.21 25.71 10.46
CA VAL A 306 -2.01 25.14 9.38
C VAL A 306 -3.24 26.01 9.15
N THR A 307 -3.45 26.42 7.90
CA THR A 307 -4.72 26.99 7.44
C THR A 307 -5.39 25.97 6.54
N VAL A 308 -6.65 25.63 6.79
CA VAL A 308 -7.39 24.65 5.98
C VAL A 308 -8.28 25.39 5.00
N LEU A 309 -8.14 25.09 3.71
CA LEU A 309 -8.89 25.74 2.64
C LEU A 309 -9.92 24.76 2.08
N PRO A 310 -11.23 25.04 2.18
CA PRO A 310 -12.26 24.23 1.53
C PRO A 310 -12.13 24.39 0.01
N GLY A 311 -11.72 23.32 -0.67
CA GLY A 311 -11.50 23.34 -2.12
C GLY A 311 -11.35 21.96 -2.73
N ASP A 312 -11.39 21.90 -4.05
CA ASP A 312 -11.35 20.68 -4.85
C ASP A 312 -10.42 20.85 -6.04
N ILE A 313 -9.38 20.02 -6.09
CA ILE A 313 -8.36 20.05 -7.14
C ILE A 313 -8.93 19.81 -8.55
N ARG A 314 -10.11 19.18 -8.65
CA ARG A 314 -10.81 18.91 -9.92
C ARG A 314 -11.49 20.15 -10.51
N ARG A 315 -11.67 21.21 -9.71
CA ARG A 315 -12.37 22.42 -10.12
C ARG A 315 -11.39 23.50 -10.60
N PRO A 316 -11.81 24.40 -11.50
CA PRO A 316 -11.04 25.60 -11.82
C PRO A 316 -10.64 26.36 -10.56
N HIS A 317 -9.44 26.96 -10.55
CA HIS A 317 -8.86 27.65 -9.40
C HIS A 317 -8.94 26.83 -8.08
N LEU A 318 -8.85 25.49 -8.18
CA LEU A 318 -8.95 24.57 -7.05
C LEU A 318 -10.30 24.66 -6.29
N GLY A 319 -11.34 25.19 -6.93
CA GLY A 319 -12.63 25.46 -6.31
C GLY A 319 -12.63 26.61 -5.29
N LEU A 320 -11.57 27.42 -5.27
CA LEU A 320 -11.43 28.59 -4.41
C LEU A 320 -12.09 29.81 -5.07
N SER A 321 -12.43 30.81 -4.25
CA SER A 321 -12.84 32.11 -4.78
C SER A 321 -11.65 32.82 -5.44
N ASP A 322 -11.91 33.69 -6.42
CA ASP A 322 -10.85 34.44 -7.11
C ASP A 322 -10.01 35.30 -6.16
N GLY A 323 -10.60 35.81 -5.08
CA GLY A 323 -9.86 36.53 -4.04
C GLY A 323 -8.82 35.66 -3.36
N VAL A 324 -9.25 34.50 -2.84
CA VAL A 324 -8.33 33.54 -2.18
C VAL A 324 -7.29 33.00 -3.16
N TRP A 325 -7.68 32.73 -4.41
CA TRP A 325 -6.75 32.31 -5.45
C TRP A 325 -5.65 33.35 -5.70
N ASN A 326 -6.03 34.62 -5.85
CA ASN A 326 -5.08 35.72 -6.04
C ASN A 326 -4.17 35.92 -4.82
N ASP A 327 -4.73 35.85 -3.60
CA ASP A 327 -3.93 35.94 -2.37
C ASP A 327 -2.87 34.84 -2.32
N LEU A 328 -3.27 33.59 -2.60
CA LEU A 328 -2.33 32.46 -2.67
C LEU A 328 -1.29 32.63 -3.80
N ALA A 329 -1.69 33.13 -4.95
CA ALA A 329 -0.78 33.38 -6.06
C ALA A 329 0.29 34.43 -5.72
N HIS A 330 0.04 35.33 -4.78
CA HIS A 330 1.02 36.34 -4.35
C HIS A 330 1.77 36.01 -3.06
N GLU A 331 1.18 35.20 -2.18
CA GLU A 331 1.75 34.91 -0.85
C GLU A 331 2.47 33.56 -0.74
N LEU A 332 2.19 32.58 -1.61
CA LEU A 332 2.82 31.27 -1.50
C LEU A 332 4.28 31.30 -1.97
N ASP A 333 5.13 30.58 -1.26
CA ASP A 333 6.54 30.38 -1.62
C ASP A 333 6.76 29.05 -2.34
N SER A 334 5.91 28.05 -2.10
CA SER A 334 6.06 26.70 -2.66
C SER A 334 4.72 25.96 -2.71
N ILE A 335 4.58 25.05 -3.68
CA ILE A 335 3.38 24.23 -3.87
C ILE A 335 3.78 22.75 -3.86
N VAL A 336 3.09 21.95 -3.05
CA VAL A 336 3.29 20.51 -2.93
C VAL A 336 2.01 19.77 -3.33
N GLY A 337 2.05 19.15 -4.51
CA GLY A 337 0.97 18.37 -5.08
C GLY A 337 1.04 16.90 -4.68
N VAL A 338 0.28 16.49 -3.65
CA VAL A 338 0.14 15.07 -3.25
C VAL A 338 -1.22 14.50 -3.65
N ALA A 339 -2.24 15.35 -3.80
CA ALA A 339 -3.59 14.89 -4.12
C ALA A 339 -3.61 14.12 -5.44
N ALA A 340 -4.08 12.87 -5.37
CA ALA A 340 -4.37 12.03 -6.51
C ALA A 340 -5.53 11.10 -6.15
N ALA A 341 -6.36 10.79 -7.14
CA ALA A 341 -7.24 9.64 -7.08
C ALA A 341 -6.39 8.39 -7.39
N VAL A 342 -6.30 7.49 -6.42
CA VAL A 342 -5.59 6.21 -6.54
C VAL A 342 -6.63 5.11 -6.62
N ASP A 343 -6.90 4.63 -7.83
CA ASP A 343 -7.82 3.53 -8.08
C ASP A 343 -7.32 2.78 -9.32
N PHE A 344 -6.94 1.51 -9.14
CA PHE A 344 -6.37 0.70 -10.22
C PHE A 344 -7.44 0.09 -11.14
N LEU A 345 -8.72 0.21 -10.76
CA LEU A 345 -9.83 -0.26 -11.59
C LEU A 345 -10.29 0.84 -12.54
N ARG A 346 -10.19 2.11 -12.14
CA ARG A 346 -10.65 3.25 -12.94
C ARG A 346 -9.72 3.57 -14.11
N GLY A 347 -10.31 3.92 -15.25
CA GLY A 347 -9.61 4.33 -16.46
C GLY A 347 -9.08 5.76 -16.41
N TYR A 348 -8.38 6.15 -17.47
CA TYR A 348 -7.74 7.45 -17.59
C TYR A 348 -8.72 8.61 -17.40
N GLN A 349 -9.83 8.61 -18.12
CA GLN A 349 -10.82 9.69 -18.14
C GLN A 349 -11.39 9.97 -16.74
N SER A 350 -11.70 8.91 -16.01
CA SER A 350 -12.23 8.97 -14.65
C SER A 350 -11.23 9.61 -13.68
N LEU A 351 -9.93 9.34 -13.84
CA LEU A 351 -8.87 9.81 -12.95
C LEU A 351 -8.26 11.16 -13.39
N ARG A 352 -8.42 11.51 -14.68
CA ARG A 352 -7.84 12.68 -15.36
C ARG A 352 -8.07 13.98 -14.61
N GLY A 353 -9.29 14.23 -14.15
CA GLY A 353 -9.65 15.48 -13.48
C GLY A 353 -8.80 15.74 -12.23
N SER A 354 -8.56 14.70 -11.43
CA SER A 354 -7.77 14.82 -10.19
C SER A 354 -6.27 14.78 -10.46
N ASN A 355 -5.83 13.85 -11.31
CA ASN A 355 -4.41 13.49 -11.42
C ASN A 355 -3.66 14.34 -12.45
N VAL A 356 -4.31 14.74 -13.55
CA VAL A 356 -3.67 15.44 -14.67
C VAL A 356 -4.06 16.91 -14.67
N ILE A 357 -5.37 17.21 -14.74
CA ILE A 357 -5.86 18.60 -14.74
C ILE A 357 -5.55 19.28 -13.42
N GLY A 358 -5.74 18.57 -12.31
CA GLY A 358 -5.35 19.07 -11.00
C GLY A 358 -3.88 19.48 -10.92
N ALA A 359 -2.97 18.66 -11.48
CA ALA A 359 -1.54 18.97 -11.51
C ALA A 359 -1.23 20.19 -12.38
N LEU A 360 -1.88 20.32 -13.54
CA LEU A 360 -1.75 21.48 -14.42
C LEU A 360 -2.29 22.77 -13.78
N THR A 361 -3.41 22.72 -13.05
CA THR A 361 -3.92 23.87 -12.28
C THR A 361 -2.95 24.30 -11.19
N LEU A 362 -2.23 23.35 -10.56
CA LEU A 362 -1.17 23.70 -9.61
C LEU A 362 0.04 24.33 -10.30
N ALA A 363 0.38 23.90 -11.52
CA ALA A 363 1.42 24.54 -12.33
C ALA A 363 1.02 25.96 -12.76
N GLU A 364 -0.25 26.18 -13.09
CA GLU A 364 -0.81 27.50 -13.35
C GLU A 364 -0.66 28.42 -12.12
N LEU A 365 -1.01 27.94 -10.92
CA LEU A 365 -0.83 28.71 -9.69
C LEU A 365 0.65 29.00 -9.39
N ALA A 366 1.52 28.03 -9.65
CA ALA A 366 2.97 28.18 -9.48
C ALA A 366 3.57 29.23 -10.42
N ALA A 367 2.97 29.37 -11.61
CA ALA A 367 3.37 30.32 -12.63
C ALA A 367 2.67 31.70 -12.53
N THR A 368 1.61 31.80 -11.72
CA THR A 368 0.87 33.05 -11.51
C THR A 368 1.50 33.88 -10.39
N GLY A 369 1.72 35.17 -10.65
CA GLY A 369 2.40 36.06 -9.70
C GLY A 369 3.91 35.79 -9.64
N PRO A 370 4.55 35.91 -8.47
CA PRO A 370 5.94 35.48 -8.30
C PRO A 370 6.07 33.97 -8.58
N PRO A 371 7.10 33.52 -9.32
CA PRO A 371 7.29 32.12 -9.64
C PRO A 371 7.57 31.31 -8.36
N LYS A 372 7.04 30.09 -8.31
CA LYS A 372 7.12 29.18 -7.15
C LYS A 372 7.59 27.81 -7.60
N PRO A 373 8.44 27.10 -6.86
CA PRO A 373 8.69 25.69 -7.11
C PRO A 373 7.42 24.88 -6.90
N LEU A 374 7.14 23.96 -7.84
CA LEU A 374 6.09 22.97 -7.77
C LEU A 374 6.70 21.60 -7.49
N HIS A 375 6.36 21.01 -6.36
CA HIS A 375 6.78 19.66 -5.97
C HIS A 375 5.64 18.68 -6.21
N HIS A 376 5.77 17.81 -7.21
CA HIS A 376 4.75 16.85 -7.58
C HIS A 376 5.09 15.45 -7.05
N ILE A 377 4.19 14.87 -6.24
CA ILE A 377 4.28 13.46 -5.88
C ILE A 377 3.73 12.62 -7.04
N SER A 378 4.64 12.13 -7.86
CA SER A 378 4.42 11.16 -8.93
C SER A 378 4.36 9.73 -8.34
N SER A 379 4.83 8.73 -9.08
CA SER A 379 4.97 7.34 -8.65
C SER A 379 5.95 6.62 -9.55
N ILE A 380 6.60 5.55 -9.06
CA ILE A 380 7.38 4.65 -9.93
C ILE A 380 6.51 4.00 -11.02
N ALA A 381 5.17 4.06 -10.89
CA ALA A 381 4.21 3.62 -11.90
C ALA A 381 4.36 4.28 -13.28
N VAL A 382 5.06 5.42 -13.39
CA VAL A 382 5.42 6.03 -14.69
C VAL A 382 6.35 5.14 -15.54
N PHE A 383 6.87 4.07 -14.93
CA PHE A 383 7.72 3.05 -15.53
C PHE A 383 7.02 1.69 -15.70
N ASN A 384 5.71 1.57 -15.41
CA ASN A 384 4.95 0.29 -15.41
C ASN A 384 4.69 -0.30 -16.81
N GLU A 385 5.72 -0.32 -17.65
CA GLU A 385 5.74 -1.03 -18.90
C GLU A 385 6.31 -2.44 -18.70
N VAL A 386 5.60 -3.45 -19.20
CA VAL A 386 6.09 -4.83 -19.18
C VAL A 386 7.37 -4.93 -20.01
N GLY A 387 8.46 -5.36 -19.36
CA GLY A 387 9.77 -5.52 -20.01
C GLY A 387 10.67 -4.28 -19.97
N ILE A 388 10.33 -3.26 -19.19
CA ILE A 388 11.20 -2.10 -19.00
C ILE A 388 12.59 -2.51 -18.45
N SER A 389 13.64 -1.91 -19.01
CA SER A 389 15.03 -2.30 -18.70
C SER A 389 15.58 -1.66 -17.44
N SER A 390 15.12 -0.46 -17.09
CA SER A 390 15.65 0.33 -15.98
C SER A 390 14.62 1.33 -15.47
N MET A 391 14.81 1.77 -14.22
CA MET A 391 13.90 2.67 -13.48
C MET A 391 14.72 3.68 -12.67
N GLY A 392 15.60 4.40 -13.34
CA GLY A 392 16.42 5.46 -12.75
C GLY A 392 15.72 6.81 -12.70
N GLU A 393 16.28 7.73 -11.91
CA GLU A 393 15.71 9.06 -11.73
C GLU A 393 15.70 9.88 -13.03
N ASP A 394 16.72 9.68 -13.88
CA ASP A 394 16.87 10.34 -15.19
C ASP A 394 16.56 9.42 -16.39
N ASP A 395 16.09 8.20 -16.12
CA ASP A 395 15.75 7.25 -17.18
C ASP A 395 14.51 7.71 -17.96
N PRO A 396 14.40 7.31 -19.24
CA PRO A 396 13.19 7.56 -20.02
C PRO A 396 11.98 6.89 -19.37
N LEU A 397 10.87 7.63 -19.31
CA LEU A 397 9.59 7.09 -18.86
C LEU A 397 9.07 6.02 -19.84
N ALA A 398 8.12 5.21 -19.36
CA ALA A 398 7.46 4.21 -20.18
C ALA A 398 6.83 4.79 -21.44
N HIS A 399 6.69 3.95 -22.47
CA HIS A 399 5.88 4.31 -23.63
C HIS A 399 4.40 4.30 -23.26
N VAL A 400 3.72 5.44 -23.48
CA VAL A 400 2.31 5.61 -23.07
C VAL A 400 1.37 4.58 -23.69
N ASP A 401 1.62 4.14 -24.93
CA ASP A 401 0.84 3.11 -25.63
C ASP A 401 0.98 1.71 -24.99
N ARG A 402 1.98 1.52 -24.13
CA ARG A 402 2.26 0.28 -23.40
C ARG A 402 1.75 0.31 -21.95
N LEU A 403 1.23 1.45 -21.48
CA LEU A 403 0.59 1.56 -20.18
C LEU A 403 -0.87 1.14 -20.27
N VAL A 404 -1.26 0.16 -19.45
CA VAL A 404 -2.61 -0.43 -19.46
C VAL A 404 -3.52 0.23 -18.43
N ALA A 405 -3.02 0.43 -17.21
CA ALA A 405 -3.85 0.90 -16.11
C ALA A 405 -4.07 2.42 -16.19
N GLY A 406 -5.31 2.86 -16.00
CA GLY A 406 -5.68 4.28 -16.03
C GLY A 406 -4.90 5.11 -15.00
N TYR A 407 -4.65 4.55 -13.81
CA TYR A 407 -3.81 5.20 -12.81
C TYR A 407 -2.39 5.48 -13.31
N ASP A 408 -1.72 4.47 -13.89
CA ASP A 408 -0.36 4.59 -14.42
C ASP A 408 -0.30 5.62 -15.54
N GLN A 409 -1.27 5.58 -16.46
CA GLN A 409 -1.42 6.55 -17.55
C GLN A 409 -1.60 7.99 -17.02
N THR A 410 -2.43 8.21 -15.98
CA THR A 410 -2.61 9.55 -15.42
C THR A 410 -1.38 10.08 -14.68
N LYS A 411 -0.65 9.22 -13.96
CA LYS A 411 0.62 9.61 -13.33
C LYS A 411 1.68 9.95 -14.36
N TRP A 412 1.78 9.16 -15.42
CA TRP A 412 2.66 9.42 -16.55
C TRP A 412 2.30 10.73 -17.25
N ALA A 413 1.02 10.94 -17.59
CA ALA A 413 0.56 12.14 -18.29
C ALA A 413 0.80 13.41 -17.46
N ALA A 414 0.51 13.38 -16.16
CA ALA A 414 0.79 14.49 -15.25
C ALA A 414 2.29 14.81 -15.21
N GLU A 415 3.15 13.79 -15.03
CA GLU A 415 4.59 14.01 -14.96
C GLU A 415 5.16 14.56 -16.29
N VAL A 416 4.74 14.01 -17.43
CA VAL A 416 5.19 14.49 -18.75
C VAL A 416 4.70 15.92 -19.02
N ALA A 417 3.45 16.24 -18.67
CA ALA A 417 2.93 17.59 -18.81
C ALA A 417 3.71 18.59 -17.94
N LEU A 418 4.01 18.22 -16.68
CA LEU A 418 4.80 19.06 -15.79
C LEU A 418 6.28 19.15 -16.21
N ARG A 419 6.84 18.13 -16.86
CA ARG A 419 8.16 18.22 -17.50
C ARG A 419 8.18 19.25 -18.61
N ARG A 420 7.14 19.32 -19.45
CA ARG A 420 7.00 20.39 -20.45
C ARG A 420 6.88 21.77 -19.80
N ALA A 421 6.22 21.87 -18.64
CA ALA A 421 6.20 23.12 -17.88
C ALA A 421 7.60 23.57 -17.44
N ARG A 422 8.55 22.65 -17.22
CA ARG A 422 9.96 22.99 -16.99
C ARG A 422 10.60 23.69 -18.19
N ASP A 423 10.22 23.30 -19.41
CA ASP A 423 10.70 23.96 -20.63
C ASP A 423 10.23 25.42 -20.72
N HIS A 424 9.16 25.79 -20.00
CA HIS A 424 8.66 27.17 -19.87
C HIS A 424 9.31 27.93 -18.69
N GLY A 425 10.34 27.36 -18.06
CA GLY A 425 11.08 27.95 -16.94
C GLY A 425 10.53 27.63 -15.56
N LEU A 426 9.40 26.90 -15.45
CA LEU A 426 8.83 26.55 -14.16
C LEU A 426 9.70 25.52 -13.44
N ILE A 427 10.05 25.77 -12.17
CA ILE A 427 10.77 24.78 -11.37
C ILE A 427 9.78 23.71 -10.89
N VAL A 428 9.82 22.55 -11.53
CA VAL A 428 9.06 21.38 -11.12
C VAL A 428 10.00 20.34 -10.52
N THR A 429 9.65 19.75 -9.39
CA THR A 429 10.37 18.63 -8.78
C THR A 429 9.46 17.41 -8.74
N ALA A 430 9.84 16.30 -9.38
CA ALA A 430 9.03 15.08 -9.36
C ALA A 430 9.60 14.11 -8.32
N MET A 431 8.76 13.66 -7.39
CA MET A 431 9.11 12.64 -6.42
C MET A 431 8.28 11.39 -6.68
N ARG A 432 8.92 10.24 -6.87
CA ARG A 432 8.31 8.99 -7.31
C ARG A 432 8.41 7.92 -6.21
N PRO A 433 7.46 7.87 -5.28
CA PRO A 433 7.34 6.74 -4.37
C PRO A 433 7.09 5.43 -5.12
N GLY A 434 7.65 4.34 -4.59
CA GLY A 434 7.21 2.98 -4.90
C GLY A 434 5.99 2.58 -4.06
N GLY A 435 5.92 1.32 -3.65
CA GLY A 435 4.95 0.87 -2.65
C GLY A 435 5.18 1.58 -1.31
N ILE A 436 4.16 2.27 -0.81
CA ILE A 436 4.26 2.99 0.46
C ILE A 436 3.82 2.07 1.60
N GLY A 437 4.81 1.59 2.34
CA GLY A 437 4.62 0.77 3.52
C GLY A 437 4.09 1.55 4.73
N GLY A 438 3.65 0.80 5.74
CA GLY A 438 3.23 1.34 7.02
C GLY A 438 4.36 2.03 7.80
N HIS A 439 3.96 2.93 8.70
CA HIS A 439 4.87 3.72 9.53
C HIS A 439 5.60 2.81 10.54
N THR A 440 6.94 2.83 10.51
CA THR A 440 7.79 1.87 11.26
C THR A 440 7.59 1.86 12.78
N ARG A 441 7.21 3.00 13.38
CA ARG A 441 6.93 3.13 14.82
C ARG A 441 5.47 2.95 15.25
N THR A 442 4.51 3.52 14.51
CA THR A 442 3.09 3.53 14.91
C THR A 442 2.29 2.36 14.34
N GLY A 443 2.78 1.74 13.26
CA GLY A 443 2.07 0.70 12.49
C GLY A 443 0.92 1.25 11.64
N ALA A 444 0.78 2.58 11.55
CA ALA A 444 -0.22 3.21 10.71
C ALA A 444 0.04 2.83 9.24
N HIS A 445 -0.98 2.32 8.56
CA HIS A 445 -0.93 1.90 7.17
C HIS A 445 -2.23 2.28 6.46
N ASN A 446 -2.23 2.22 5.13
CA ASN A 446 -3.43 2.40 4.34
C ASN A 446 -4.03 1.02 4.00
N PRO A 447 -5.18 0.61 4.57
CA PRO A 447 -5.78 -0.69 4.28
C PRO A 447 -6.29 -0.81 2.83
N GLN A 448 -6.54 0.33 2.17
CA GLN A 448 -6.99 0.38 0.77
C GLN A 448 -5.82 0.48 -0.24
N ASP A 449 -4.58 0.25 0.21
CA ASP A 449 -3.40 0.22 -0.65
C ASP A 449 -3.11 -1.20 -1.15
N LEU A 450 -2.70 -1.33 -2.42
CA LEU A 450 -2.38 -2.63 -3.03
C LEU A 450 -1.23 -3.35 -2.29
N SER A 451 -0.19 -2.63 -1.89
CA SER A 451 0.96 -3.20 -1.17
C SER A 451 0.53 -3.73 0.20
N SER A 452 -0.31 -2.97 0.91
CA SER A 452 -0.86 -3.38 2.20
C SER A 452 -1.79 -4.60 2.07
N GLY A 453 -2.62 -4.64 1.02
CA GLY A 453 -3.46 -5.79 0.69
C GLY A 453 -2.63 -7.05 0.41
N LEU A 454 -1.61 -6.95 -0.45
CA LEU A 454 -0.70 -8.06 -0.77
C LEU A 454 0.03 -8.57 0.49
N ILE A 455 0.63 -7.68 1.29
CA ILE A 455 1.31 -8.06 2.54
C ILE A 455 0.35 -8.76 3.52
N SER A 456 -0.90 -8.29 3.60
CA SER A 456 -1.92 -8.91 4.44
C SER A 456 -2.29 -10.31 3.93
N ALA A 457 -2.48 -10.48 2.62
CA ALA A 457 -2.71 -11.78 2.00
C ALA A 457 -1.52 -12.74 2.24
N PHE A 458 -0.28 -12.25 2.13
CA PHE A 458 0.92 -13.05 2.39
C PHE A 458 0.97 -13.54 3.84
N GLY A 459 0.73 -12.64 4.80
CA GLY A 459 0.72 -12.98 6.22
C GLY A 459 -0.43 -13.93 6.60
N ARG A 460 -1.61 -13.74 6.00
CA ARG A 460 -2.82 -14.52 6.27
C ARG A 460 -2.78 -15.91 5.65
N PHE A 461 -2.52 -16.00 4.35
CA PHE A 461 -2.57 -17.27 3.61
C PHE A 461 -1.27 -18.04 3.64
N ARG A 462 -0.19 -17.41 4.12
CA ARG A 462 1.15 -18.01 4.17
C ARG A 462 1.62 -18.45 2.77
N THR A 463 1.23 -17.69 1.75
CA THR A 463 1.64 -17.89 0.36
C THR A 463 2.06 -16.56 -0.25
N VAL A 464 3.08 -16.58 -1.10
CA VAL A 464 3.58 -15.41 -1.84
C VAL A 464 3.73 -15.76 -3.32
N PRO A 465 3.37 -14.86 -4.25
CA PRO A 465 3.66 -15.07 -5.66
C PRO A 465 5.16 -14.89 -5.92
N ALA A 466 5.67 -15.51 -6.99
CA ALA A 466 7.01 -15.24 -7.47
C ALA A 466 7.11 -13.80 -8.02
N PHE A 467 8.16 -13.09 -7.63
CA PHE A 467 8.46 -11.73 -8.11
C PHE A 467 9.97 -11.47 -8.16
N HIS A 468 10.39 -10.47 -8.93
CA HIS A 468 11.79 -10.10 -9.07
C HIS A 468 12.21 -9.15 -7.93
N ARG A 469 11.56 -7.99 -7.87
CA ARG A 469 11.88 -6.91 -6.92
C ARG A 469 10.59 -6.25 -6.44
N LEU A 470 10.55 -5.91 -5.16
CA LEU A 470 9.53 -5.04 -4.58
C LEU A 470 10.19 -3.72 -4.18
N ASN A 471 9.89 -2.68 -4.96
CA ASN A 471 10.30 -1.30 -4.71
C ASN A 471 9.33 -0.68 -3.69
N ALA A 472 9.65 -0.78 -2.39
CA ALA A 472 8.78 -0.30 -1.32
C ALA A 472 9.55 0.26 -0.14
N ALA A 473 9.03 1.36 0.43
CA ALA A 473 9.63 2.06 1.56
C ALA A 473 8.56 2.43 2.61
N PRO A 474 8.91 2.50 3.89
CA PRO A 474 7.97 2.92 4.92
C PRO A 474 7.60 4.40 4.75
N VAL A 475 6.33 4.75 5.02
CA VAL A 475 5.82 6.10 4.82
C VAL A 475 6.61 7.17 5.57
N ASP A 476 7.15 6.86 6.77
CA ASP A 476 7.93 7.81 7.56
C ASP A 476 9.32 8.08 6.97
N TRP A 477 9.83 7.23 6.09
CA TRP A 477 11.02 7.56 5.31
C TRP A 477 10.63 8.38 4.08
N VAL A 478 9.61 7.95 3.34
CA VAL A 478 9.13 8.65 2.13
C VAL A 478 8.73 10.10 2.44
N SER A 479 7.92 10.35 3.48
CA SER A 479 7.47 11.69 3.85
C SER A 479 8.62 12.60 4.31
N ARG A 480 9.61 12.04 5.01
CA ARG A 480 10.76 12.79 5.50
C ARG A 480 11.68 13.24 4.37
N VAL A 481 11.97 12.35 3.43
CA VAL A 481 12.78 12.68 2.25
C VAL A 481 12.04 13.67 1.37
N ALA A 482 10.74 13.47 1.15
CA ALA A 482 9.93 14.43 0.40
C ALA A 482 9.90 15.82 1.05
N ALA A 483 9.74 15.90 2.38
CA ALA A 483 9.81 17.18 3.10
C ALA A 483 11.18 17.85 2.94
N ALA A 484 12.27 17.07 2.99
CA ALA A 484 13.61 17.59 2.79
C ALA A 484 13.81 18.17 1.38
N VAL A 485 13.33 17.46 0.35
CA VAL A 485 13.33 17.96 -1.05
C VAL A 485 12.57 19.28 -1.18
N VAL A 486 11.43 19.42 -0.50
CA VAL A 486 10.65 20.67 -0.51
C VAL A 486 11.40 21.81 0.18
N CYS A 487 12.08 21.52 1.29
CA CYS A 487 12.74 22.53 2.11
C CYS A 487 14.15 22.90 1.68
N GLU A 488 14.78 22.13 0.77
CA GLU A 488 16.14 22.33 0.29
C GLU A 488 16.15 22.93 -1.13
N PRO A 489 16.43 24.23 -1.32
CA PRO A 489 16.43 24.87 -2.63
C PRO A 489 17.34 24.23 -3.67
N ASP A 490 18.50 23.71 -3.24
CA ASP A 490 19.45 23.03 -4.15
C ASP A 490 18.89 21.69 -4.67
N ALA A 491 17.84 21.16 -4.04
CA ALA A 491 17.18 19.93 -4.46
C ALA A 491 16.07 20.15 -5.49
N TRP A 492 15.70 21.39 -5.80
CA TRP A 492 14.57 21.70 -6.67
C TRP A 492 14.87 21.49 -8.15
N GLY A 493 13.85 21.15 -8.94
CA GLY A 493 13.96 21.02 -10.40
C GLY A 493 14.33 19.60 -10.89
N PHE A 494 14.60 18.68 -9.96
CA PHE A 494 15.05 17.33 -10.27
C PHE A 494 13.97 16.26 -10.04
N ASP A 495 14.31 15.03 -10.39
CA ASP A 495 13.47 13.85 -10.19
C ASP A 495 14.09 12.94 -9.12
N TYR A 496 13.27 12.44 -8.21
CA TYR A 496 13.71 11.63 -7.06
C TYR A 496 12.91 10.34 -6.96
N ASN A 497 13.60 9.20 -6.86
CA ASN A 497 12.96 7.90 -6.64
C ASN A 497 12.90 7.60 -5.14
N LEU A 498 11.69 7.70 -4.58
CA LEU A 498 11.44 7.47 -3.14
C LEU A 498 11.04 6.01 -2.89
N THR A 499 11.84 5.07 -3.39
CA THR A 499 11.53 3.63 -3.37
C THR A 499 12.19 2.88 -2.21
N GLY A 500 13.18 3.49 -1.55
CA GLY A 500 13.99 2.84 -0.53
C GLY A 500 14.79 1.67 -1.09
N VAL A 501 15.22 0.74 -0.22
CA VAL A 501 16.02 -0.42 -0.65
C VAL A 501 15.09 -1.53 -1.18
N PRO A 502 15.21 -1.94 -2.47
CA PRO A 502 14.33 -2.95 -3.06
C PRO A 502 14.51 -4.33 -2.43
N ASN A 503 13.40 -5.01 -2.13
CA ASN A 503 13.42 -6.38 -1.58
C ASN A 503 13.34 -7.43 -2.69
N THR A 504 14.11 -8.50 -2.58
CA THR A 504 13.96 -9.70 -3.42
C THR A 504 12.93 -10.67 -2.84
N LEU A 505 12.52 -11.67 -3.62
CA LEU A 505 11.69 -12.76 -3.11
C LEU A 505 12.37 -13.51 -1.95
N ASP A 506 13.65 -13.84 -2.10
CA ASP A 506 14.45 -14.51 -1.06
C ASP A 506 14.50 -13.71 0.24
N ASP A 507 14.54 -12.39 0.11
CA ASP A 507 14.52 -11.46 1.23
C ASP A 507 13.19 -11.51 1.97
N VAL A 508 12.07 -11.42 1.25
CA VAL A 508 10.73 -11.51 1.86
C VAL A 508 10.50 -12.88 2.51
N VAL A 509 10.87 -13.98 1.84
CA VAL A 509 10.76 -15.34 2.40
C VAL A 509 11.57 -15.47 3.69
N ARG A 510 12.82 -14.97 3.70
CA ARG A 510 13.69 -14.99 4.88
C ARG A 510 13.11 -14.15 6.03
N ASP A 511 12.64 -12.95 5.73
CA ASP A 511 12.13 -12.01 6.73
C ASP A 511 10.82 -12.53 7.35
N MET A 512 9.92 -13.08 6.53
CA MET A 512 8.69 -13.71 7.02
C MET A 512 8.98 -15.00 7.81
N ALA A 513 9.92 -15.83 7.36
CA ALA A 513 10.40 -16.98 8.13
C ALA A 513 10.97 -16.56 9.50
N PHE A 514 11.76 -15.48 9.53
CA PHE A 514 12.27 -14.92 10.78
C PHE A 514 11.13 -14.46 11.70
N ALA A 515 10.03 -13.94 11.17
CA ALA A 515 8.85 -13.58 11.96
C ALA A 515 8.00 -14.78 12.44
N GLY A 516 8.36 -16.03 12.09
CA GLY A 516 7.52 -17.22 12.31
C GLY A 516 6.37 -17.34 11.32
N MET A 517 6.41 -16.57 10.24
CA MET A 517 5.44 -16.55 9.16
C MET A 517 5.97 -17.25 7.91
N HIS A 518 6.29 -18.54 8.00
CA HIS A 518 6.74 -19.26 6.81
C HIS A 518 5.72 -19.17 5.68
N VAL A 519 6.21 -18.76 4.52
CA VAL A 519 5.41 -18.62 3.31
C VAL A 519 5.84 -19.63 2.26
N ARG A 520 4.87 -20.16 1.53
CA ARG A 520 5.10 -20.96 0.33
C ARG A 520 5.11 -20.05 -0.89
N VAL A 521 6.16 -20.13 -1.69
CA VAL A 521 6.24 -19.46 -2.98
C VAL A 521 5.40 -20.23 -4.01
N GLN A 522 4.61 -19.51 -4.80
CA GLN A 522 3.83 -20.04 -5.91
C GLN A 522 4.06 -19.20 -7.17
N ASP A 523 3.78 -19.75 -8.35
CA ASP A 523 3.67 -18.95 -9.56
C ASP A 523 2.52 -17.93 -9.42
N TRP A 524 2.59 -16.81 -10.16
CA TRP A 524 1.58 -15.74 -10.08
C TRP A 524 0.16 -16.23 -10.31
N ASP A 525 -0.08 -17.03 -11.36
CA ASP A 525 -1.44 -17.48 -11.70
C ASP A 525 -1.97 -18.51 -10.68
N GLU A 526 -1.09 -19.38 -10.18
CA GLU A 526 -1.41 -20.34 -9.13
C GLU A 526 -1.75 -19.60 -7.82
N TRP A 527 -0.91 -18.64 -7.43
CA TRP A 527 -1.10 -17.84 -6.23
C TRP A 527 -2.40 -17.05 -6.28
N ARG A 528 -2.68 -16.37 -7.41
CA ARG A 528 -3.93 -15.60 -7.60
C ARG A 528 -5.15 -16.49 -7.40
N THR A 529 -5.15 -17.67 -8.03
CA THR A 529 -6.27 -18.61 -7.98
C THR A 529 -6.49 -19.10 -6.54
N ASP A 530 -5.41 -19.50 -5.84
CA ASP A 530 -5.47 -19.91 -4.43
C ASP A 530 -5.93 -18.77 -3.51
N ALA A 531 -5.41 -17.55 -3.70
CA ALA A 531 -5.78 -16.39 -2.91
C ALA A 531 -7.26 -16.01 -3.07
N LEU A 532 -7.77 -15.99 -4.32
CA LEU A 532 -9.18 -15.71 -4.59
C LEU A 532 -10.10 -16.78 -3.98
N ALA A 533 -9.78 -18.07 -4.16
CA ALA A 533 -10.57 -19.16 -3.57
C ALA A 533 -10.62 -19.08 -2.03
N ARG A 534 -9.51 -18.68 -1.39
CA ARG A 534 -9.48 -18.48 0.07
C ARG A 534 -10.25 -17.25 0.53
N LEU A 535 -10.16 -16.14 -0.21
CA LEU A 535 -10.94 -14.92 0.06
C LEU A 535 -12.44 -15.13 -0.13
N GLU A 536 -12.83 -16.02 -1.05
CA GLU A 536 -14.23 -16.44 -1.22
C GLU A 536 -14.70 -17.35 -0.08
N ALA A 537 -13.87 -18.31 0.34
CA ALA A 537 -14.19 -19.22 1.44
C ALA A 537 -14.25 -18.53 2.81
N GLU A 538 -13.41 -17.51 3.03
CA GLU A 538 -13.37 -16.71 4.26
C GLU A 538 -13.28 -15.22 3.91
N PRO A 539 -14.42 -14.56 3.63
CA PRO A 539 -14.45 -13.15 3.25
C PRO A 539 -13.88 -12.23 4.32
N VAL A 540 -12.92 -11.38 3.91
CA VAL A 540 -12.33 -10.34 4.75
C VAL A 540 -12.69 -8.98 4.14
N PRO A 541 -13.60 -8.19 4.75
CA PRO A 541 -14.09 -6.93 4.19
C PRO A 541 -12.99 -5.95 3.75
N GLU A 542 -11.91 -5.88 4.51
CA GLU A 542 -10.79 -4.96 4.25
C GLU A 542 -9.93 -5.42 3.07
N LEU A 543 -9.96 -6.72 2.71
CA LEU A 543 -9.31 -7.25 1.51
C LEU A 543 -10.24 -7.24 0.28
N ALA A 544 -11.47 -6.75 0.40
CA ALA A 544 -12.40 -6.66 -0.73
C ALA A 544 -11.88 -5.79 -1.88
N PHE A 545 -11.02 -4.81 -1.59
CA PHE A 545 -10.30 -4.08 -2.63
C PHE A 545 -9.32 -4.97 -3.38
N LEU A 546 -8.49 -5.73 -2.66
CA LEU A 546 -7.54 -6.66 -3.26
C LEU A 546 -8.26 -7.73 -4.10
N THR A 547 -9.35 -8.30 -3.60
CA THR A 547 -10.17 -9.28 -4.35
C THR A 547 -10.57 -8.74 -5.71
N ARG A 548 -11.10 -7.50 -5.76
CA ARG A 548 -11.51 -6.85 -7.01
C ARG A 548 -10.33 -6.59 -7.95
N VAL A 549 -9.20 -6.14 -7.41
CA VAL A 549 -7.96 -5.96 -8.18
C VAL A 549 -7.49 -7.28 -8.79
N LEU A 550 -7.49 -8.37 -8.03
CA LEU A 550 -7.08 -9.70 -8.51
C LEU A 550 -8.05 -10.31 -9.52
N GLN A 551 -9.30 -9.85 -9.57
CA GLN A 551 -10.31 -10.28 -10.56
C GLN A 551 -10.25 -9.47 -11.86
N SER A 552 -9.73 -8.24 -11.83
CA SER A 552 -9.72 -7.34 -13.01
C SER A 552 -8.59 -7.69 -13.99
N PRO A 553 -8.88 -8.01 -15.27
CA PRO A 553 -7.86 -8.25 -16.30
C PRO A 553 -6.90 -7.08 -16.50
N THR A 554 -7.41 -5.86 -16.39
CA THR A 554 -6.65 -4.60 -16.52
C THR A 554 -5.66 -4.45 -15.35
N ALA A 555 -6.12 -4.64 -14.12
CA ALA A 555 -5.29 -4.50 -12.93
C ALA A 555 -4.27 -5.64 -12.76
N LEU A 556 -4.53 -6.81 -13.36
CA LEU A 556 -3.58 -7.93 -13.39
C LEU A 556 -2.30 -7.60 -14.16
N LYS A 557 -2.42 -6.87 -15.29
CA LYS A 557 -1.23 -6.42 -16.05
C LYS A 557 -0.38 -5.43 -15.24
N LEU A 558 -1.02 -4.56 -14.45
CA LEU A 558 -0.33 -3.68 -13.50
C LEU A 558 0.43 -4.48 -12.44
N CYS A 559 -0.19 -5.51 -11.87
CA CYS A 559 0.46 -6.37 -10.90
C CYS A 559 1.66 -7.10 -11.55
N GLU A 560 1.50 -7.60 -12.77
CA GLU A 560 2.57 -8.25 -13.51
C GLU A 560 3.75 -7.31 -13.78
N ALA A 561 3.49 -6.09 -14.26
CA ALA A 561 4.53 -5.08 -14.49
C ALA A 561 5.26 -4.74 -13.19
N THR A 562 4.53 -4.57 -12.10
CA THR A 562 5.09 -4.25 -10.77
C THR A 562 5.98 -5.38 -10.24
N LEU A 563 5.56 -6.64 -10.43
CA LEU A 563 6.27 -7.81 -9.89
C LEU A 563 7.49 -8.24 -10.74
N LYS A 564 7.46 -7.98 -12.05
CA LYS A 564 8.54 -8.33 -12.98
C LYS A 564 9.53 -7.19 -13.22
N GLY A 565 9.19 -5.97 -12.82
CA GLY A 565 10.01 -4.78 -13.01
C GLY A 565 11.39 -4.87 -12.33
N PRO A 566 12.40 -4.15 -12.87
CA PRO A 566 13.71 -4.05 -12.25
C PRO A 566 13.66 -3.30 -10.91
N ALA A 567 14.79 -3.31 -10.21
CA ALA A 567 15.01 -2.41 -9.08
C ALA A 567 15.06 -0.97 -9.58
N ALA A 568 14.35 -0.07 -8.92
CA ALA A 568 14.53 1.37 -9.13
C ALA A 568 15.88 1.81 -8.57
N THR A 569 16.58 2.67 -9.30
CA THR A 569 17.82 3.31 -8.82
C THR A 569 17.51 4.70 -8.30
N ASP A 570 18.20 5.10 -7.24
CA ASP A 570 17.90 6.29 -6.45
C ASP A 570 19.18 7.09 -6.11
N ASP A 571 20.16 7.10 -7.02
CA ASP A 571 21.49 7.68 -6.80
C ASP A 571 21.44 9.14 -6.32
N ARG A 572 20.57 9.98 -6.91
CA ARG A 572 20.38 11.38 -6.51
C ARG A 572 19.66 11.46 -5.16
N THR A 573 18.63 10.66 -4.95
CA THR A 573 17.94 10.58 -3.66
C THR A 573 18.89 10.16 -2.54
N ALA A 574 19.74 9.16 -2.78
CA ALA A 574 20.74 8.67 -1.83
C ALA A 574 21.78 9.75 -1.51
N ALA A 575 22.28 10.45 -2.53
CA ALA A 575 23.21 11.57 -2.37
C ALA A 575 22.59 12.71 -1.55
N LEU A 576 21.33 13.07 -1.80
CA LEU A 576 20.60 14.07 -1.02
C LEU A 576 20.44 13.64 0.45
N VAL A 577 20.03 12.39 0.67
CA VAL A 577 19.86 11.81 2.01
C VAL A 577 21.18 11.85 2.79
N GLU A 578 22.29 11.52 2.15
CA GLU A 578 23.62 11.61 2.75
C GLU A 578 24.03 13.06 3.03
N ALA A 579 23.90 13.96 2.05
CA ALA A 579 24.28 15.36 2.16
C ALA A 579 23.56 16.09 3.29
N LEU A 580 22.28 15.78 3.50
CA LEU A 580 21.45 16.37 4.55
C LEU A 580 21.54 15.62 5.89
N GLY A 581 22.36 14.57 5.99
CA GLY A 581 22.51 13.76 7.21
C GLY A 581 21.20 13.09 7.65
N LEU A 582 20.31 12.80 6.69
CA LEU A 582 19.04 12.13 6.96
C LEU A 582 19.29 10.65 7.25
N ARG A 583 18.29 9.99 7.86
CA ARG A 583 18.39 8.55 8.09
C ARG A 583 18.40 7.83 6.72
N PRO A 584 19.41 6.99 6.44
CA PRO A 584 19.50 6.29 5.17
C PRO A 584 18.31 5.36 4.97
N ALA A 585 17.99 5.09 3.70
CA ALA A 585 17.03 4.07 3.35
C ALA A 585 17.45 2.74 3.99
N ALA A 586 16.50 2.08 4.64
CA ALA A 586 16.66 0.73 5.13
C ALA A 586 15.68 -0.16 4.36
N ARG A 587 16.02 -1.44 4.25
CA ARG A 587 15.05 -2.43 3.76
C ARG A 587 13.80 -2.40 4.60
N TYR A 588 12.65 -2.41 3.92
CA TYR A 588 11.35 -2.55 4.57
C TYR A 588 11.12 -4.02 4.97
N ASP A 589 11.95 -4.50 5.89
CA ASP A 589 12.02 -5.88 6.37
C ASP A 589 10.94 -6.20 7.43
N ALA A 590 10.93 -7.44 7.95
CA ALA A 590 10.00 -7.85 8.99
C ALA A 590 10.09 -7.00 10.28
N ARG A 591 11.25 -6.41 10.58
CA ARG A 591 11.42 -5.53 11.75
C ARG A 591 10.78 -4.16 11.50
N ALA A 592 10.97 -3.60 10.31
CA ALA A 592 10.32 -2.36 9.89
C ALA A 592 8.80 -2.52 9.79
N GLN A 593 8.34 -3.68 9.34
CA GLN A 593 6.94 -4.04 9.20
C GLN A 593 6.29 -4.53 10.51
N LEU A 594 7.06 -4.79 11.58
CA LEU A 594 6.56 -5.41 12.80
C LEU A 594 5.32 -4.71 13.37
N ARG A 595 5.38 -3.38 13.50
CA ARG A 595 4.26 -2.59 14.01
C ARG A 595 3.06 -2.60 13.07
N THR A 596 3.31 -2.68 11.77
CA THR A 596 2.27 -2.85 10.76
C THR A 596 1.61 -4.21 10.88
N PHE A 597 2.36 -5.30 11.01
CA PHE A 597 1.79 -6.65 11.21
C PHE A 597 1.02 -6.79 12.52
N GLU A 598 1.54 -6.26 13.61
CA GLU A 598 0.81 -6.20 14.89
C GLU A 598 -0.53 -5.49 14.71
N ARG A 599 -0.52 -4.39 13.95
CA ARG A 599 -1.73 -3.61 13.71
C ARG A 599 -2.70 -4.33 12.78
N LEU A 600 -2.21 -4.91 11.70
CA LEU A 600 -3.00 -5.76 10.81
C LEU A 600 -3.65 -6.90 11.60
N ALA A 601 -2.97 -7.46 12.60
CA ALA A 601 -3.55 -8.49 13.45
C ALA A 601 -4.58 -7.97 14.45
N GLU A 602 -4.35 -6.80 15.06
CA GLU A 602 -5.38 -6.11 15.88
C GLU A 602 -6.64 -5.81 15.06
N ASP A 603 -6.48 -5.48 13.78
CA ASP A 603 -7.56 -5.17 12.85
C ASP A 603 -8.14 -6.43 12.17
N GLY A 604 -7.68 -7.64 12.53
CA GLY A 604 -8.20 -8.93 12.01
C GLY A 604 -7.69 -9.33 10.61
N LEU A 605 -6.79 -8.54 10.02
CA LEU A 605 -6.29 -8.66 8.65
C LEU A 605 -5.11 -9.60 8.49
N ALA A 606 -4.32 -9.75 9.55
CA ALA A 606 -3.24 -10.73 9.62
C ALA A 606 -3.48 -11.70 10.78
N ARG A 607 -3.09 -12.97 10.60
CA ARG A 607 -3.07 -13.94 11.69
C ARG A 607 -1.65 -14.08 12.21
N LEU A 608 -1.36 -13.43 13.35
CA LEU A 608 -0.12 -13.70 14.08
C LEU A 608 -0.07 -15.19 14.48
N PRO A 609 1.13 -15.79 14.54
CA PRO A 609 1.27 -17.16 15.00
C PRO A 609 0.56 -17.38 16.34
N HIS A 610 -0.39 -18.31 16.37
CA HIS A 610 -1.16 -18.68 17.56
C HIS A 610 -0.60 -19.97 18.17
N LYS A 611 -0.83 -20.19 19.47
CA LYS A 611 -0.41 -21.40 20.19
C LYS A 611 -0.97 -22.71 19.62
N ASP A 612 -2.07 -22.63 18.87
CA ASP A 612 -2.73 -23.78 18.25
C ASP A 612 -2.21 -24.03 16.82
N ASP A 613 -1.38 -23.12 16.28
CA ASP A 613 -0.73 -23.31 14.98
C ASP A 613 0.45 -24.30 15.12
N GLN A 614 0.87 -24.90 14.00
CA GLN A 614 2.06 -25.75 14.00
C GLN A 614 3.27 -24.94 14.53
N PRO A 615 3.94 -25.39 15.61
CA PRO A 615 5.01 -24.60 16.22
C PRO A 615 6.23 -24.53 15.30
N TYR A 616 6.80 -23.33 15.22
CA TYR A 616 8.05 -23.04 14.51
C TYR A 616 9.21 -23.90 15.05
N LEU A 617 9.30 -23.98 16.37
CA LEU A 617 10.32 -24.73 17.08
C LEU A 617 9.71 -25.32 18.36
N TRP A 618 10.01 -26.58 18.67
CA TRP A 618 9.59 -27.18 19.93
C TRP A 618 10.60 -28.19 20.45
N PHE A 619 10.60 -28.38 21.76
CA PHE A 619 11.48 -29.32 22.47
C PHE A 619 10.81 -29.79 23.75
N SER A 620 11.28 -30.90 24.29
CA SER A 620 10.77 -31.45 25.55
C SER A 620 11.57 -30.91 26.73
N GLU A 621 10.95 -30.83 27.89
CA GLU A 621 11.62 -30.53 29.16
C GLU A 621 11.02 -31.42 30.24
N THR A 622 11.85 -32.30 30.81
CA THR A 622 11.48 -33.11 31.97
C THR A 622 12.08 -32.48 33.23
N THR A 623 11.27 -32.33 34.28
CA THR A 623 11.71 -31.89 35.61
C THR A 623 11.22 -32.85 36.68
N GLU A 624 12.04 -33.09 37.69
CA GLU A 624 11.72 -34.01 38.79
C GLU A 624 12.14 -33.39 40.13
N GLY A 625 11.36 -33.64 41.17
CA GLY A 625 11.70 -33.19 42.51
C GLY A 625 10.63 -33.55 43.52
N THR A 626 10.46 -32.69 44.50
CA THR A 626 9.53 -32.94 45.61
C THR A 626 8.73 -31.71 45.96
N VAL A 627 7.49 -31.92 46.37
CA VAL A 627 6.58 -30.90 46.90
C VAL A 627 6.04 -31.33 48.27
N GLY A 628 5.52 -30.38 49.03
CA GLY A 628 4.82 -30.62 50.28
C GLY A 628 3.91 -29.44 50.63
N PRO A 629 3.11 -29.54 51.72
CA PRO A 629 2.31 -28.41 52.19
C PRO A 629 3.14 -27.13 52.37
N VAL A 630 2.56 -25.98 52.03
CA VAL A 630 3.24 -24.68 52.19
C VAL A 630 3.72 -24.50 53.62
N GLY A 631 5.01 -24.24 53.79
CA GLY A 631 5.63 -24.04 55.11
C GLY A 631 6.16 -25.31 55.80
N THR A 632 6.05 -26.48 55.16
CA THR A 632 6.64 -27.75 55.63
C THR A 632 7.72 -28.27 54.69
N ASP A 633 8.52 -29.24 55.14
CA ASP A 633 9.53 -29.89 54.29
C ASP A 633 8.86 -30.63 53.12
N ALA A 634 9.36 -30.38 51.91
CA ALA A 634 8.90 -31.04 50.69
C ALA A 634 9.46 -32.47 50.64
N GLY A 635 8.57 -33.46 50.53
CA GLY A 635 8.96 -34.88 50.52
C GLY A 635 8.12 -35.77 49.60
N ILE A 636 7.09 -35.20 48.96
CA ILE A 636 6.21 -35.94 48.06
C ILE A 636 6.76 -35.81 46.64
N PRO A 637 7.10 -36.93 45.95
CA PRO A 637 7.61 -36.89 44.59
C PRO A 637 6.66 -36.18 43.62
N CYS A 638 7.25 -35.38 42.74
CA CYS A 638 6.55 -34.62 41.72
C CYS A 638 7.43 -34.51 40.47
N SER A 639 6.86 -34.75 39.30
CA SER A 639 7.56 -34.61 38.02
C SER A 639 6.68 -33.95 36.95
N MET A 640 7.31 -33.23 36.04
CA MET A 640 6.65 -32.61 34.88
C MET A 640 7.33 -33.07 33.61
N GLU A 641 6.55 -33.50 32.64
CA GLU A 641 6.98 -33.69 31.26
C GLU A 641 6.30 -32.65 30.38
N LEU A 642 7.04 -31.60 30.04
CA LEU A 642 6.55 -30.51 29.23
C LEU A 642 7.05 -30.62 27.79
N THR A 643 6.20 -30.23 26.84
CA THR A 643 6.59 -29.82 25.50
C THR A 643 6.55 -28.31 25.45
N LEU A 644 7.72 -27.70 25.29
CA LEU A 644 7.89 -26.27 25.12
C LEU A 644 7.89 -25.95 23.62
N SER A 645 7.03 -25.04 23.21
CA SER A 645 6.84 -24.68 21.81
C SER A 645 6.85 -23.17 21.59
N ILE A 646 7.41 -22.79 20.46
CA ILE A 646 7.50 -21.41 19.99
C ILE A 646 6.68 -21.33 18.70
N ALA A 647 5.63 -20.53 18.70
CA ALA A 647 4.81 -20.30 17.52
C ALA A 647 5.54 -19.41 16.49
N GLY A 648 6.40 -18.50 16.95
CA GLY A 648 7.25 -17.68 16.09
C GLY A 648 8.23 -16.82 16.88
N MET A 649 9.24 -16.26 16.21
CA MET A 649 10.23 -15.41 16.89
C MET A 649 9.62 -14.13 17.47
N HIS A 650 8.45 -13.69 17.00
CA HIS A 650 7.70 -12.59 17.61
C HIS A 650 7.44 -12.85 19.11
N GLN A 651 6.91 -14.03 19.42
CA GLN A 651 6.62 -14.49 20.79
C GLN A 651 7.88 -14.44 21.67
N LEU A 652 9.04 -14.80 21.11
CA LEU A 652 10.32 -14.77 21.83
C LEU A 652 10.90 -13.35 21.98
N VAL A 653 10.89 -12.55 20.92
CA VAL A 653 11.60 -11.26 20.93
C VAL A 653 10.79 -10.19 21.67
N LYS A 654 9.46 -10.19 21.53
CA LYS A 654 8.58 -9.19 22.15
C LYS A 654 8.06 -9.63 23.50
N GLU A 655 7.45 -10.82 23.57
CA GLU A 655 6.81 -11.31 24.79
C GLU A 655 7.80 -12.03 25.71
N ARG A 656 8.94 -12.48 25.16
CA ARG A 656 9.88 -13.40 25.81
C ARG A 656 9.16 -14.62 26.38
N ARG A 657 8.16 -15.11 25.67
CA ARG A 657 7.25 -16.18 26.10
C ARG A 657 7.47 -17.42 25.25
N VAL A 658 7.30 -18.58 25.87
CA VAL A 658 7.29 -19.91 25.25
C VAL A 658 6.03 -20.60 25.74
N ASP A 659 5.27 -21.22 24.84
CA ASP A 659 4.08 -21.98 25.22
C ASP A 659 4.52 -23.33 25.81
N ALA A 660 3.81 -23.78 26.84
CA ALA A 660 4.05 -25.07 27.48
C ALA A 660 2.77 -25.92 27.46
N GLY A 661 2.88 -27.13 26.92
CA GLY A 661 1.91 -28.20 27.06
C GLY A 661 2.55 -29.43 27.70
N GLY A 662 1.77 -30.45 28.03
CA GLY A 662 2.28 -31.70 28.61
C GLY A 662 1.52 -32.13 29.84
N GLU A 663 2.20 -32.87 30.72
CA GLU A 663 1.59 -33.48 31.90
C GLU A 663 2.45 -33.29 33.16
N LEU A 664 1.78 -33.24 34.30
CA LEU A 664 2.36 -33.17 35.64
C LEU A 664 1.92 -34.41 36.44
N VAL A 665 2.86 -35.17 36.98
CA VAL A 665 2.60 -36.29 37.89
C VAL A 665 2.98 -35.87 39.31
N CYS A 666 1.97 -35.65 40.15
CA CYS A 666 2.16 -35.20 41.52
C CYS A 666 1.14 -35.84 42.46
N ALA A 667 1.57 -36.86 43.20
CA ALA A 667 0.69 -37.61 44.10
C ALA A 667 0.10 -36.76 45.24
N ALA A 668 0.72 -35.61 45.56
CA ALA A 668 0.20 -34.65 46.53
C ALA A 668 -1.05 -33.90 46.03
N VAL A 669 -1.24 -33.83 44.71
CA VAL A 669 -2.35 -33.12 44.06
C VAL A 669 -3.42 -34.11 43.62
N HIS A 670 -3.02 -35.12 42.84
CA HIS A 670 -3.92 -36.11 42.26
C HIS A 670 -3.16 -37.42 41.95
N PRO A 671 -3.76 -38.61 42.12
CA PRO A 671 -3.10 -39.89 41.84
C PRO A 671 -2.84 -40.16 40.34
N ALA A 672 -3.67 -39.60 39.45
CA ALA A 672 -3.47 -39.65 37.99
C ALA A 672 -2.74 -38.39 37.48
N PRO A 673 -2.05 -38.45 36.32
CA PRO A 673 -1.40 -37.29 35.71
C PRO A 673 -2.38 -36.14 35.46
N LEU A 674 -1.91 -34.92 35.74
CA LEU A 674 -2.61 -33.67 35.47
C LEU A 674 -2.21 -33.17 34.08
N ARG A 675 -3.18 -32.76 33.28
CA ARG A 675 -2.93 -32.23 31.93
C ARG A 675 -2.74 -30.71 31.97
N VAL A 676 -1.77 -30.20 31.22
CA VAL A 676 -1.60 -28.75 31.03
C VAL A 676 -2.60 -28.27 29.98
N GLU A 677 -3.60 -27.49 30.42
CA GLU A 677 -4.60 -26.86 29.54
C GLU A 677 -4.07 -25.56 28.91
N ARG A 678 -3.31 -24.79 29.70
CA ARG A 678 -2.59 -23.61 29.24
C ARG A 678 -1.30 -23.48 30.02
N GLY A 679 -0.18 -23.33 29.33
CA GLY A 679 1.11 -23.11 29.98
C GLY A 679 1.89 -22.01 29.29
N ASP A 680 2.45 -21.11 30.10
CA ASP A 680 3.30 -20.02 29.66
C ASP A 680 4.64 -20.05 30.41
N VAL A 681 5.74 -19.94 29.67
CA VAL A 681 7.09 -19.80 30.23
C VAL A 681 7.69 -18.49 29.76
N TRP A 682 7.93 -17.56 30.68
CA TRP A 682 8.61 -16.30 30.39
C TRP A 682 10.11 -16.38 30.67
N ILE A 683 10.90 -15.94 29.70
CA ILE A 683 12.34 -15.83 29.75
C ILE A 683 12.71 -14.40 30.14
N ARG A 684 13.33 -14.21 31.31
CA ARG A 684 13.63 -12.89 31.89
C ARG A 684 12.42 -11.94 31.81
N PRO A 685 11.29 -12.26 32.46
CA PRO A 685 10.05 -11.48 32.42
C PRO A 685 10.21 -10.01 32.86
N GLU A 686 11.31 -9.69 33.54
CA GLU A 686 11.63 -8.38 34.10
C GLU A 686 13.00 -7.85 33.64
N GLU A 687 13.51 -8.33 32.50
CA GLU A 687 14.91 -8.08 32.09
C GLU A 687 15.94 -8.52 33.15
N GLY A 688 15.58 -9.46 34.02
CA GLY A 688 16.43 -9.86 35.16
C GLY A 688 16.56 -8.79 36.24
N ILE A 689 15.69 -7.78 36.27
CA ILE A 689 15.59 -6.80 37.35
C ILE A 689 14.91 -7.44 38.58
N PRO A 690 15.52 -7.40 39.78
CA PRO A 690 14.98 -7.98 41.00
C PRO A 690 13.68 -7.29 41.42
N GLN A 691 12.66 -8.05 41.76
CA GLN A 691 11.36 -7.53 42.21
C GLN A 691 11.38 -6.94 43.63
N ARG A 692 12.45 -7.17 44.40
CA ARG A 692 12.72 -6.58 45.73
C ARG A 692 14.21 -6.30 45.83
N HIS A 693 14.65 -5.40 46.72
CA HIS A 693 16.03 -4.93 46.97
C HIS A 693 17.07 -6.04 47.30
N GLY A 694 17.14 -7.10 46.51
CA GLY A 694 17.91 -8.30 46.75
C GLY A 694 18.66 -8.75 45.49
N MET A 695 19.64 -9.61 45.72
CA MET A 695 20.58 -10.12 44.71
C MET A 695 20.02 -11.25 43.84
N ARG A 696 18.69 -11.44 43.81
CA ARG A 696 18.01 -12.54 43.09
C ARG A 696 17.38 -12.00 41.80
N GLY A 697 17.98 -12.32 40.66
CA GLY A 697 17.41 -11.99 39.34
C GLY A 697 16.52 -13.13 38.86
N GLN A 698 15.30 -12.84 38.39
CA GLN A 698 14.43 -13.87 37.83
C GLN A 698 14.88 -14.25 36.42
N LEU A 699 15.13 -15.54 36.20
CA LEU A 699 15.57 -16.12 34.91
C LEU A 699 14.38 -16.65 34.12
N LEU A 700 13.57 -17.52 34.73
CA LEU A 700 12.38 -18.11 34.12
C LEU A 700 11.18 -17.98 35.05
N ARG A 701 9.99 -17.86 34.47
CA ARG A 701 8.69 -17.95 35.17
C ARG A 701 7.79 -18.90 34.41
N TYR A 702 7.28 -19.92 35.08
CA TYR A 702 6.31 -20.87 34.56
C TYR A 702 4.95 -20.53 35.16
N ARG A 703 3.90 -20.52 34.35
CA ARG A 703 2.53 -20.43 34.82
C ARG A 703 1.70 -21.43 34.05
N LEU A 704 1.21 -22.44 34.75
CA LEU A 704 0.44 -23.54 34.17
C LEU A 704 -0.96 -23.57 34.77
N ALA A 705 -1.96 -23.71 33.93
CA ALA A 705 -3.31 -24.11 34.28
C ALA A 705 -3.45 -25.60 33.97
N LEU A 706 -3.88 -26.35 34.98
CA LEU A 706 -3.87 -27.81 34.98
C LEU A 706 -5.28 -28.36 35.20
N SER A 707 -5.60 -29.49 34.59
CA SER A 707 -6.83 -30.24 34.80
C SER A 707 -6.51 -31.66 35.30
N ASP A 708 -7.26 -32.14 36.29
CA ASP A 708 -7.23 -33.56 36.68
C ASP A 708 -8.33 -34.36 35.94
N THR A 709 -8.24 -35.69 36.02
CA THR A 709 -9.19 -36.60 35.37
C THR A 709 -10.60 -36.52 35.95
N ASP A 710 -10.75 -35.97 37.15
CA ASP A 710 -12.01 -35.85 37.88
C ASP A 710 -12.69 -34.48 37.62
N GLY A 711 -12.10 -33.65 36.75
CA GLY A 711 -12.60 -32.33 36.36
C GLY A 711 -12.20 -31.19 37.30
N GLY A 712 -11.31 -31.44 38.26
CA GLY A 712 -10.71 -30.42 39.10
C GLY A 712 -9.69 -29.59 38.34
N ARG A 713 -9.64 -28.29 38.67
CA ARG A 713 -8.74 -27.31 38.03
C ARG A 713 -7.73 -26.77 39.04
N TRP A 714 -6.48 -26.74 38.62
CA TRP A 714 -5.33 -26.37 39.43
C TRP A 714 -4.46 -25.35 38.69
N TRP A 715 -3.64 -24.64 39.43
CA TRP A 715 -2.59 -23.79 38.88
C TRP A 715 -1.24 -24.14 39.48
N LEU A 716 -0.20 -24.01 38.68
CA LEU A 716 1.19 -24.13 39.11
C LEU A 716 1.94 -22.87 38.69
N GLU A 717 2.63 -22.25 39.64
CA GLU A 717 3.55 -21.16 39.37
C GLU A 717 4.98 -21.58 39.73
N GLY A 718 5.88 -21.48 38.75
CA GLY A 718 7.28 -21.88 38.89
C GLY A 718 8.22 -20.70 38.69
N HIS A 719 9.25 -20.57 39.53
CA HIS A 719 10.23 -19.49 39.43
C HIS A 719 11.66 -20.03 39.46
N LYS A 720 12.47 -19.54 38.53
CA LYS A 720 13.91 -19.80 38.46
C LYS A 720 14.68 -18.51 38.69
N TYR A 721 15.67 -18.54 39.57
CA TYR A 721 16.43 -17.34 39.97
C TYR A 721 17.94 -17.52 39.77
N ALA A 722 18.62 -16.44 39.36
CA ALA A 722 20.07 -16.30 39.40
C ALA A 722 20.52 -15.64 40.72
N ARG A 723 21.63 -16.10 41.31
CA ARG A 723 22.26 -15.52 42.52
C ARG A 723 23.80 -15.50 42.38
N ALA A 724 24.46 -14.53 43.02
CA ALA A 724 25.91 -14.47 43.11
C ALA A 724 26.46 -15.38 44.23
N ARG A 725 26.64 -16.68 43.97
CA ARG A 725 27.28 -17.67 44.88
C ARG A 725 28.10 -18.72 44.09
N ARG A 726 29.00 -19.45 44.77
CA ARG A 726 29.97 -20.38 44.15
C ARG A 726 29.36 -21.57 43.35
N ASP A 727 28.14 -21.99 43.66
CA ASP A 727 27.48 -23.14 43.01
C ASP A 727 26.52 -22.73 41.87
N VAL A 728 27.06 -22.19 40.78
CA VAL A 728 26.27 -21.77 39.61
C VAL A 728 25.55 -22.96 38.95
N TRP A 729 26.15 -24.15 38.96
CA TRP A 729 25.67 -25.33 38.22
C TRP A 729 24.47 -26.06 38.84
N ARG A 730 24.33 -26.06 40.18
CA ARG A 730 23.12 -26.57 40.86
C ARG A 730 21.95 -25.58 40.74
N GLN A 731 22.24 -24.28 40.77
CA GLN A 731 21.21 -23.23 40.77
C GLN A 731 20.54 -23.04 39.40
N THR A 732 21.26 -23.30 38.31
CA THR A 732 20.71 -23.22 36.95
C THR A 732 19.74 -24.35 36.61
N ARG A 733 19.49 -25.30 37.52
CA ARG A 733 18.61 -26.46 37.26
C ARG A 733 17.40 -26.53 38.18
N ALA A 734 17.42 -25.80 39.29
CA ALA A 734 16.34 -25.72 40.27
C ALA A 734 15.21 -24.76 39.85
N LEU A 735 13.98 -25.23 39.94
CA LEU A 735 12.74 -24.52 39.73
C LEU A 735 11.92 -24.59 41.03
N SER A 736 11.75 -23.45 41.69
CA SER A 736 10.85 -23.38 42.86
C SER A 736 9.41 -23.34 42.36
N VAL A 737 8.56 -24.23 42.85
CA VAL A 737 7.17 -24.35 42.40
C VAL A 737 6.18 -24.16 43.54
N GLU A 738 5.06 -23.53 43.23
CA GLU A 738 3.87 -23.41 44.08
C GLU A 738 2.67 -23.96 43.31
N ILE A 739 1.82 -24.74 43.98
CA ILE A 739 0.64 -25.36 43.38
C ILE A 739 -0.57 -25.04 44.25
N GLY A 740 -1.67 -24.64 43.61
CA GLY A 740 -2.93 -24.35 44.27
C GLY A 740 -4.13 -24.76 43.42
N ARG A 741 -5.31 -24.80 44.05
CA ARG A 741 -6.57 -24.99 43.34
C ARG A 741 -7.00 -23.67 42.70
N GLU A 742 -7.74 -23.73 41.59
CA GLU A 742 -8.19 -22.51 40.90
C GLU A 742 -9.03 -21.62 41.84
N GLY A 743 -8.63 -20.35 41.98
CA GLY A 743 -9.27 -19.39 42.89
C GLY A 743 -8.77 -19.44 44.35
N GLU A 744 -7.90 -20.39 44.69
CA GLU A 744 -7.33 -20.56 46.04
C GLU A 744 -5.82 -20.23 46.05
N PRO A 745 -5.26 -19.83 47.21
CA PRO A 745 -3.82 -19.66 47.37
C PRO A 745 -3.08 -21.00 47.26
N ALA A 746 -1.74 -20.94 47.12
CA ALA A 746 -0.91 -22.14 47.06
C ALA A 746 -1.12 -23.01 48.29
N SER A 747 -1.42 -24.30 48.08
CA SER A 747 -1.54 -25.30 49.13
C SER A 747 -0.27 -26.14 49.23
N LEU A 748 0.50 -26.24 48.13
CA LEU A 748 1.76 -26.97 48.06
C LEU A 748 2.89 -26.07 47.56
N ALA A 749 4.10 -26.30 48.06
CA ALA A 749 5.33 -25.69 47.55
C ALA A 749 6.47 -26.72 47.52
N GLY A 750 7.44 -26.51 46.64
CA GLY A 750 8.57 -27.42 46.50
C GLY A 750 9.62 -26.95 45.51
N GLU A 751 10.53 -27.87 45.17
CA GLU A 751 11.61 -27.64 44.22
C GLU A 751 11.67 -28.81 43.23
N LEU A 752 11.63 -28.47 41.94
CA LEU A 752 11.82 -29.39 40.82
C LEU A 752 13.16 -29.08 40.15
N VAL A 753 13.84 -30.10 39.66
CA VAL A 753 15.15 -29.97 39.02
C VAL A 753 15.12 -30.65 37.66
N VAL A 754 15.66 -30.00 36.63
CA VAL A 754 15.90 -30.64 35.32
C VAL A 754 17.01 -31.68 35.49
N PRO A 755 16.83 -32.98 35.21
CA PRO A 755 17.88 -34.02 35.30
C PRO A 755 19.13 -33.72 34.46
N ALA A 756 20.28 -34.34 34.80
CA ALA A 756 21.60 -33.87 34.33
C ALA A 756 21.91 -34.40 32.93
N ASP A 757 21.49 -35.63 32.76
CA ASP A 757 21.49 -36.47 31.58
C ASP A 757 20.44 -36.05 30.55
N SER A 758 19.35 -35.40 30.97
CA SER A 758 18.29 -34.95 30.07
C SER A 758 18.56 -33.58 29.43
N TYR A 759 19.32 -32.68 30.07
CA TYR A 759 19.49 -31.30 29.62
C TYR A 759 20.01 -31.15 28.17
N VAL A 760 21.11 -31.81 27.83
CA VAL A 760 21.71 -31.73 26.47
C VAL A 760 20.81 -32.42 25.45
N ARG A 761 20.29 -33.60 25.82
CA ARG A 761 19.44 -34.42 24.96
C ARG A 761 18.13 -33.70 24.61
N ASP A 762 17.53 -33.02 25.58
CA ASP A 762 16.19 -32.45 25.42
C ASP A 762 16.23 -30.99 24.95
N GLN A 763 17.18 -30.17 25.45
CA GLN A 763 17.22 -28.73 25.13
C GLN A 763 18.18 -28.34 24.00
N ILE A 764 19.04 -29.25 23.53
CA ILE A 764 20.00 -28.98 22.43
C ILE A 764 19.74 -29.93 21.26
N ASP A 765 19.80 -31.24 21.49
CA ASP A 765 19.64 -32.24 20.42
C ASP A 765 18.17 -32.51 20.06
N GLY A 766 17.30 -32.45 21.06
CA GLY A 766 15.86 -32.72 20.98
C GLY A 766 15.03 -31.63 20.31
N ILE A 767 15.66 -30.51 19.91
CA ILE A 767 14.99 -29.41 19.22
C ILE A 767 14.44 -29.92 17.88
N LYS A 768 13.12 -29.85 17.75
CA LYS A 768 12.39 -30.07 16.51
C LYS A 768 11.96 -28.72 15.93
N VAL A 769 11.91 -28.65 14.61
CA VAL A 769 11.58 -27.44 13.84
C VAL A 769 10.55 -27.84 12.80
N ASP A 770 9.69 -26.91 12.38
CA ASP A 770 8.63 -27.18 11.39
C ASP A 770 9.15 -28.06 10.24
N PRO A 771 8.54 -29.24 9.99
CA PRO A 771 9.00 -30.17 8.97
C PRO A 771 8.96 -29.57 7.57
N ARG A 772 8.13 -28.55 7.32
CA ARG A 772 8.00 -27.86 6.03
C ARG A 772 9.25 -27.05 5.64
N LEU A 773 10.15 -26.78 6.59
CA LEU A 773 11.37 -26.02 6.32
C LEU A 773 12.43 -26.83 5.58
N THR A 774 13.19 -26.17 4.72
CA THR A 774 14.37 -26.74 4.07
C THR A 774 15.45 -27.10 5.09
N GLY A 775 16.38 -27.98 4.70
CA GLY A 775 17.47 -28.41 5.60
C GLY A 775 18.35 -27.25 6.08
N ARG A 776 18.53 -26.20 5.28
CA ARG A 776 19.30 -25.00 5.65
C ARG A 776 18.54 -24.13 6.65
N GLU A 777 17.25 -23.94 6.45
CA GLU A 777 16.38 -23.17 7.35
C GLU A 777 16.24 -23.84 8.71
N LYS A 778 16.10 -25.18 8.75
CA LYS A 778 16.08 -25.93 10.01
C LYS A 778 17.34 -25.68 10.85
N ARG A 779 18.52 -25.64 10.21
CA ARG A 779 19.78 -25.35 10.90
C ARG A 779 19.85 -23.89 11.37
N ALA A 780 19.40 -22.94 10.55
CA ALA A 780 19.38 -21.52 10.90
C ALA A 780 18.43 -21.23 12.07
N ALA A 781 17.25 -21.85 12.10
CA ALA A 781 16.27 -21.75 13.18
C ALA A 781 16.86 -22.23 14.52
N LYS A 782 17.45 -23.44 14.53
CA LYS A 782 18.14 -23.99 15.72
C LYS A 782 19.25 -23.08 16.21
N LEU A 783 20.10 -22.58 15.30
CA LEU A 783 21.23 -21.72 15.66
C LEU A 783 20.76 -20.37 16.22
N THR A 784 19.72 -19.78 15.62
CA THR A 784 19.12 -18.52 16.07
C THR A 784 18.53 -18.67 17.48
N TRP A 785 17.80 -19.76 17.73
CA TRP A 785 17.27 -20.09 19.07
C TRP A 785 18.39 -20.24 20.10
N LEU A 786 19.39 -21.09 19.82
CA LEU A 786 20.49 -21.36 20.75
C LEU A 786 21.29 -20.08 21.05
N ALA A 787 21.57 -19.26 20.04
CA ALA A 787 22.27 -18.00 20.20
C ALA A 787 21.46 -16.99 21.04
N TRP A 788 20.16 -16.82 20.74
CA TRP A 788 19.30 -15.91 21.46
C TRP A 788 19.08 -16.34 22.91
N PHE A 789 18.68 -17.60 23.14
CA PHE A 789 18.46 -18.16 24.47
C PHE A 789 19.74 -18.13 25.30
N GLY A 790 20.88 -18.51 24.72
CA GLY A 790 22.19 -18.42 25.36
C GLY A 790 22.56 -16.99 25.76
N ALA A 791 22.30 -16.00 24.89
CA ALA A 791 22.57 -14.60 25.19
C ALA A 791 21.66 -14.04 26.30
N GLU A 792 20.38 -14.39 26.32
CA GLU A 792 19.44 -13.99 27.37
C GLU A 792 19.80 -14.63 28.72
N MET A 793 20.03 -15.94 28.75
CA MET A 793 20.44 -16.64 29.98
C MET A 793 21.80 -16.15 30.49
N GLY A 794 22.76 -15.89 29.60
CA GLY A 794 24.06 -15.31 29.94
C GLY A 794 23.94 -13.93 30.58
N ARG A 795 23.13 -13.03 30.01
CA ARG A 795 22.81 -11.72 30.60
C ARG A 795 22.14 -11.85 31.97
N GLY A 796 21.21 -12.80 32.12
CA GLY A 796 20.53 -13.07 33.38
C GLY A 796 21.45 -13.61 34.49
N LEU A 797 22.42 -14.47 34.14
CA LEU A 797 23.37 -15.05 35.09
C LEU A 797 24.48 -14.08 35.52
N LEU A 798 24.94 -13.21 34.61
CA LEU A 798 25.96 -12.19 34.92
C LEU A 798 25.40 -10.99 35.70
N GLY A 799 24.10 -10.69 35.55
CA GLY A 799 23.45 -9.53 36.18
C GLY A 799 23.63 -9.42 37.71
N PRO A 800 23.47 -10.49 38.50
CA PRO A 800 23.73 -10.46 39.94
C PRO A 800 25.20 -10.15 40.30
N PHE A 801 26.17 -10.63 39.51
CA PHE A 801 27.60 -10.38 39.75
C PHE A 801 27.99 -8.94 39.39
N THR A 802 27.45 -8.41 38.28
CA THR A 802 27.70 -7.01 37.89
C THR A 802 27.07 -6.04 38.89
N ARG A 803 25.88 -6.34 39.43
CA ARG A 803 25.32 -5.57 40.55
C ARG A 803 26.13 -5.69 41.83
N ALA A 804 26.59 -6.90 42.19
CA ALA A 804 27.46 -7.09 43.36
C ALA A 804 28.73 -6.25 43.24
N ALA A 805 29.36 -6.25 42.06
CA ALA A 805 30.55 -5.48 41.77
C ALA A 805 30.28 -3.97 41.78
N ALA A 806 29.16 -3.52 41.20
CA ALA A 806 28.77 -2.11 41.22
C ALA A 806 28.45 -1.60 42.64
N ASP A 807 27.81 -2.42 43.48
CA ASP A 807 27.55 -2.13 44.89
C ASP A 807 28.84 -2.12 45.73
N LEU A 808 29.80 -3.00 45.42
CA LEU A 808 31.13 -3.02 46.06
C LEU A 808 32.01 -1.84 45.66
N LEU A 809 31.81 -1.28 44.46
CA LEU A 809 32.58 -0.17 43.92
C LEU A 809 31.89 1.20 44.10
N ASP A 810 30.72 1.24 44.73
CA ASP A 810 29.87 2.43 44.94
C ASP A 810 29.57 3.22 43.64
N LEU A 811 29.48 2.50 42.52
CA LEU A 811 29.33 3.08 41.17
C LEU A 811 27.87 3.29 40.73
N ARG A 812 26.90 3.30 41.66
CA ARG A 812 25.47 3.35 41.28
C ARG A 812 25.14 4.65 40.53
N PRO A 813 24.76 4.59 39.24
CA PRO A 813 24.10 5.72 38.59
C PRO A 813 22.68 5.82 39.16
N ALA A 814 22.12 7.03 39.15
CA ALA A 814 20.73 7.27 39.57
C ALA A 814 19.74 6.32 38.87
N ARG A 815 18.77 5.82 39.65
CA ARG A 815 17.70 4.87 39.29
C ARG A 815 17.21 5.05 37.85
N THR A 816 17.14 3.94 37.10
CA THR A 816 16.58 3.93 35.73
C THR A 816 15.09 4.29 35.75
N PRO A 817 14.52 4.81 34.64
CA PRO A 817 13.09 5.18 34.58
C PRO A 817 12.13 4.03 34.95
N SER A 818 12.52 2.78 34.66
CA SER A 818 11.80 1.56 35.04
C SER A 818 11.74 1.31 36.56
N GLU A 819 12.71 1.82 37.32
CA GLU A 819 12.73 1.73 38.79
C GLU A 819 11.95 2.86 39.47
N ARG A 820 11.58 3.94 38.75
CA ARG A 820 10.78 5.04 39.31
C ARG A 820 9.28 4.78 39.28
N HIS A 821 8.81 3.83 38.47
CA HIS A 821 7.39 3.51 38.28
C HIS A 821 6.93 2.25 39.03
N ARG A 822 7.69 1.77 40.03
CA ARG A 822 7.33 0.63 40.88
C ARG A 822 7.23 1.02 42.35
#